data_AF-A0A2T4IAC9-F1
#
_entry.id   AF-A0A2T4IAC9-F1
#
_cell.length_a   1.000
_cell.length_b   1.000
_cell.length_c   1.000
_cell.angle_alpha   90.00
_cell.angle_beta   90.00
_cell.angle_gamma   90.00
#
_symmetry.space_group_name_H-M   'P 1'
#
loop_
_entity.id
_entity.type
_entity.pdbx_description
1 polymer ?
#
loop_
_entity_poly.entity_id
_entity_poly.type
_entity_poly.pdbx_seq_one_letter_code
_entity_poly.pdbx_strand_id
1 'polypeptide(L)'
;MINKKYKKSVLVVLCSLPILSTSIVIGCKTTQNQQGIYKIVDFEKENQINILSEINQFFEKHDFNEQLVQFVNKDSHNYITLDSLMKNNYAAKYVKFDKDKFKQIIKKEFNLSDDYLNKLEIEVDYTNIDRDYSNNFDIVFPIRIKRQLENHKKASYQPGLFTEQIIKFRLKNVKSSPSEAFFAEELKDVFNKLKELKYDNFTARIKTNISNELKNQIDQWNINELDSTQLSNIFEINISEFDQLKTNNPNFVFKSTIFGVDFSDKNLALNEGYLKVRFAVKESFDSSEKAKKLIEINKEINNLVTKKEKLEKDKSDSNKIEIDKLIQQINQKTIELKVIQKKSLPAEAGITKLIKFKFDWNDQFWKNIKLNEVIKIDTIKYGISNTDFLSLTKDNLIVKILNKDVRNVDIKKIEKTNDFRNAKLVLDVLLKDNKKLELNKKIGVGKYSLLYENDFIKNNIQAPYFTTERLTQENLQSVNKDFFRQFDSELFSGGYASSRGFYAPKITTPIFMHIGEDYVANDFQAVLMPYDGEIIAAYELTTKIPFTGVGTVVVVKIKVSDLDWSPKEKEIYLNDNKEHIYMSFLHLDASRTLNNQKLGWSAEKVVLNNNRTIQVVKSLTPEKPQKVAKNTIIGYLGNNASNGGWMSHAHVNLYTNRPSYLSENYFSTKANQGLSEDRIKQYHQNINGKETWRQFGNIGLHQSPQRPPYTINEVDQITGVEKLDENKKKIVVKNEQALFLPNLSMSLFEKRLGYANPNLVYRLRDNKTVSFSVKEVNKLT
;
A
#
# COMPACT_ATOMS: atom_id res chain seq x y z
N MET A 1 81.76 -14.67 16.39
CA MET A 1 80.64 -13.71 16.53
C MET A 1 80.55 -12.88 15.26
N ILE A 2 79.36 -12.83 14.67
CA ILE A 2 78.76 -11.87 13.73
C ILE A 2 79.71 -10.87 13.02
N ASN A 3 79.80 -10.94 11.68
CA ASN A 3 79.26 -9.95 10.73
C ASN A 3 79.89 -10.13 9.34
N LYS A 4 79.08 -10.26 8.28
CA LYS A 4 79.54 -10.07 6.90
C LYS A 4 78.42 -9.47 6.05
N LYS A 5 78.63 -8.27 5.53
CA LYS A 5 78.09 -7.85 4.22
C LYS A 5 79.08 -6.88 3.56
N TYR A 6 79.74 -7.37 2.53
CA TYR A 6 80.58 -6.63 1.59
C TYR A 6 79.81 -6.44 0.27
N LYS A 7 79.61 -5.18 -0.10
CA LYS A 7 80.11 -4.47 -1.31
C LYS A 7 80.42 -5.23 -2.61
N LYS A 8 80.13 -4.49 -3.71
CA LYS A 8 80.71 -4.46 -5.07
C LYS A 8 80.22 -5.54 -6.05
N SER A 9 80.07 -5.31 -7.35
CA SER A 9 80.12 -4.15 -8.26
C SER A 9 79.70 -4.68 -9.65
N VAL A 10 79.04 -3.84 -10.45
CA VAL A 10 79.18 -3.65 -11.91
C VAL A 10 79.38 -4.89 -12.82
N LEU A 11 78.47 -5.12 -13.77
CA LEU A 11 78.79 -5.18 -15.21
C LEU A 11 77.52 -5.12 -16.09
N VAL A 12 77.63 -4.37 -17.19
CA VAL A 12 76.67 -4.25 -18.30
C VAL A 12 76.88 -5.40 -19.29
N VAL A 13 75.81 -6.00 -19.81
CA VAL A 13 75.80 -6.64 -21.14
C VAL A 13 74.43 -6.42 -21.80
N LEU A 14 74.45 -5.85 -23.01
CA LEU A 14 73.34 -5.74 -23.97
C LEU A 14 72.99 -7.13 -24.55
N CYS A 15 71.70 -7.41 -24.76
CA CYS A 15 71.21 -8.16 -25.93
C CYS A 15 69.69 -8.05 -26.08
N SER A 16 69.24 -7.98 -27.32
CA SER A 16 67.89 -7.68 -27.82
C SER A 16 67.07 -8.92 -28.22
N LEU A 17 65.74 -8.83 -28.04
CA LEU A 17 64.62 -9.58 -28.67
C LEU A 17 64.43 -11.07 -28.30
N PRO A 18 63.24 -11.69 -28.52
CA PRO A 18 61.86 -11.24 -28.24
C PRO A 18 61.11 -12.31 -27.40
N ILE A 19 60.25 -11.92 -26.45
CA ILE A 19 59.34 -12.87 -25.78
C ILE A 19 57.95 -12.74 -26.41
N LEU A 20 57.60 -13.77 -27.18
CA LEU A 20 56.22 -14.14 -27.49
C LEU A 20 55.44 -14.27 -26.17
N SER A 21 54.60 -13.29 -25.85
CA SER A 21 53.60 -13.45 -24.79
C SER A 21 52.47 -14.31 -25.35
N THR A 22 52.55 -15.61 -25.11
CA THR A 22 51.38 -16.47 -25.10
C THR A 22 50.44 -15.97 -24.00
N SER A 23 49.42 -15.21 -24.39
CA SER A 23 48.30 -14.91 -23.52
C SER A 23 47.57 -16.23 -23.22
N ILE A 24 47.91 -16.84 -22.09
CA ILE A 24 47.08 -17.86 -21.46
C ILE A 24 45.77 -17.16 -21.09
N VAL A 25 44.77 -17.33 -21.95
CA VAL A 25 43.37 -17.04 -21.65
C VAL A 25 42.96 -18.04 -20.58
N ILE A 26 43.12 -17.68 -19.31
CA ILE A 26 42.43 -18.36 -18.21
C ILE A 26 40.96 -17.97 -18.35
N GLY A 27 40.21 -18.82 -19.06
CA GLY A 27 38.78 -18.74 -19.19
C GLY A 27 38.10 -18.93 -17.84
N CYS A 28 37.97 -17.87 -17.06
CA CYS A 28 36.85 -17.76 -16.13
C CYS A 28 35.59 -17.66 -16.99
N LYS A 29 34.82 -18.75 -17.06
CA LYS A 29 33.45 -18.75 -17.58
C LYS A 29 32.68 -17.59 -16.96
N THR A 30 32.57 -16.49 -17.70
CA THR A 30 31.51 -15.50 -17.54
C THR A 30 30.27 -16.19 -18.07
N THR A 31 29.53 -16.87 -17.20
CA THR A 31 28.15 -17.22 -17.49
C THR A 31 27.41 -15.90 -17.71
N GLN A 32 26.97 -15.64 -18.94
CA GLN A 32 25.94 -14.64 -19.21
C GLN A 32 24.71 -15.05 -18.41
N ASN A 33 24.54 -14.46 -17.23
CA ASN A 33 23.30 -14.58 -16.50
C ASN A 33 22.23 -13.78 -17.25
N GLN A 34 20.96 -14.14 -17.10
CA GLN A 34 19.79 -13.52 -17.75
C GLN A 34 19.57 -12.03 -17.36
N GLN A 35 20.58 -11.37 -16.76
CA GLN A 35 20.56 -10.03 -16.17
C GLN A 35 21.75 -9.14 -16.63
N GLY A 36 22.55 -9.56 -17.62
CA GLY A 36 23.66 -8.76 -18.16
C GLY A 36 25.05 -9.15 -17.63
N ILE A 37 26.07 -8.33 -17.96
CA ILE A 37 27.54 -8.56 -17.91
C ILE A 37 28.12 -8.80 -16.49
N TYR A 38 27.29 -8.94 -15.46
CA TYR A 38 27.72 -9.01 -14.06
C TYR A 38 28.01 -10.44 -13.60
N LYS A 39 29.05 -10.60 -12.77
CA LYS A 39 29.17 -11.76 -11.88
C LYS A 39 28.01 -11.70 -10.88
N ILE A 40 27.37 -12.84 -10.58
CA ILE A 40 26.18 -12.93 -9.70
C ILE A 40 26.37 -12.17 -8.39
N VAL A 41 27.52 -12.38 -7.73
CA VAL A 41 27.84 -11.73 -6.45
C VAL A 41 27.97 -10.21 -6.57
N ASP A 42 28.46 -9.70 -7.71
CA ASP A 42 28.54 -8.25 -7.93
C ASP A 42 27.15 -7.65 -8.17
N PHE A 43 26.28 -8.37 -8.89
CA PHE A 43 24.90 -7.94 -9.11
C PHE A 43 24.12 -7.90 -7.80
N GLU A 44 24.16 -8.95 -6.98
CA GLU A 44 23.48 -8.99 -5.68
C GLU A 44 23.91 -7.85 -4.77
N LYS A 45 25.22 -7.56 -4.73
CA LYS A 45 25.79 -6.47 -3.93
C LYS A 45 25.42 -5.09 -4.47
N GLU A 46 25.39 -4.88 -5.79
CA GLU A 46 25.06 -3.58 -6.37
C GLU A 46 23.53 -3.33 -6.44
N ASN A 47 22.71 -4.37 -6.49
CA ASN A 47 21.27 -4.28 -6.72
C ASN A 47 20.42 -4.44 -5.44
N GLN A 48 21.03 -4.33 -4.26
CA GLN A 48 20.42 -4.68 -2.96
C GLN A 48 19.03 -4.05 -2.73
N ILE A 49 18.84 -2.78 -3.11
CA ILE A 49 17.58 -2.04 -2.87
C ILE A 49 16.43 -2.46 -3.80
N ASN A 50 16.73 -3.15 -4.91
CA ASN A 50 15.73 -3.47 -5.93
C ASN A 50 15.24 -4.93 -5.85
N ILE A 51 16.09 -5.86 -5.42
CA ILE A 51 15.81 -7.30 -5.52
C ILE A 51 14.51 -7.69 -4.80
N LEU A 52 14.26 -7.16 -3.59
CA LEU A 52 13.01 -7.48 -2.89
C LEU A 52 11.77 -6.98 -3.65
N SER A 53 11.82 -5.78 -4.23
CA SER A 53 10.74 -5.24 -5.06
C SER A 53 10.48 -6.13 -6.28
N GLU A 54 11.53 -6.68 -6.89
CA GLU A 54 11.40 -7.62 -8.02
C GLU A 54 10.79 -8.97 -7.58
N ILE A 55 11.18 -9.48 -6.41
CA ILE A 55 10.57 -10.66 -5.80
C ILE A 55 9.08 -10.43 -5.56
N ASN A 56 8.70 -9.26 -5.02
CA ASN A 56 7.31 -8.92 -4.79
C ASN A 56 6.51 -8.91 -6.12
N GLN A 57 7.03 -8.23 -7.15
CA GLN A 57 6.43 -8.22 -8.49
C GLN A 57 6.27 -9.64 -9.09
N PHE A 58 7.20 -10.55 -8.80
CA PHE A 58 7.09 -11.94 -9.24
C PHE A 58 5.92 -12.67 -8.58
N PHE A 59 5.74 -12.53 -7.26
CA PHE A 59 4.64 -13.17 -6.54
C PHE A 59 3.28 -12.52 -6.80
N GLU A 60 3.23 -11.26 -7.26
CA GLU A 60 2.00 -10.66 -7.80
C GLU A 60 1.53 -11.32 -9.10
N LYS A 61 2.46 -11.89 -9.89
CA LYS A 61 2.17 -12.52 -11.19
C LYS A 61 1.97 -14.04 -11.10
N HIS A 62 2.47 -14.68 -10.05
CA HIS A 62 2.48 -16.13 -9.92
C HIS A 62 1.86 -16.58 -8.61
N ASP A 63 0.84 -17.44 -8.69
CA ASP A 63 0.13 -17.96 -7.53
C ASP A 63 0.88 -19.13 -6.89
N PHE A 64 1.56 -18.86 -5.77
CA PHE A 64 2.21 -19.86 -4.90
C PHE A 64 1.53 -20.01 -3.54
N ASN A 65 0.33 -19.44 -3.38
CA ASN A 65 -0.31 -19.26 -2.06
C ASN A 65 -0.44 -20.57 -1.27
N GLU A 66 -1.01 -21.61 -1.89
CA GLU A 66 -1.21 -22.92 -1.25
C GLU A 66 0.10 -23.64 -0.91
N GLN A 67 1.20 -23.33 -1.60
CA GLN A 67 2.52 -23.93 -1.32
C GLN A 67 3.23 -23.24 -0.14
N LEU A 68 2.87 -22.00 0.15
CA LEU A 68 3.62 -21.13 1.05
C LEU A 68 2.88 -20.80 2.34
N VAL A 69 1.55 -20.70 2.33
CA VAL A 69 0.76 -20.40 3.53
C VAL A 69 -0.27 -21.49 3.73
N GLN A 70 -0.20 -22.19 4.87
CA GLN A 70 -1.08 -23.31 5.18
C GLN A 70 -1.47 -23.32 6.65
N PHE A 71 -2.66 -23.85 6.95
CA PHE A 71 -2.99 -24.24 8.31
C PHE A 71 -2.12 -25.41 8.76
N VAL A 72 -1.69 -25.39 10.02
CA VAL A 72 -0.95 -26.51 10.63
C VAL A 72 -1.78 -27.79 10.59
N ASN A 73 -3.08 -27.68 10.88
CA ASN A 73 -4.04 -28.76 10.63
C ASN A 73 -4.86 -28.42 9.39
N LYS A 74 -4.79 -29.28 8.36
CA LYS A 74 -5.47 -29.06 7.08
C LYS A 74 -6.97 -28.89 7.24
N ASP A 75 -7.64 -29.61 8.14
CA ASP A 75 -9.11 -29.56 8.29
C ASP A 75 -9.62 -28.21 8.78
N SER A 76 -8.75 -27.37 9.36
CA SER A 76 -9.11 -26.05 9.88
C SER A 76 -9.76 -25.14 8.84
N HIS A 77 -9.44 -25.30 7.55
CA HIS A 77 -10.02 -24.48 6.47
C HIS A 77 -11.57 -24.54 6.42
N ASN A 78 -12.17 -25.65 6.88
CA ASN A 78 -13.62 -25.84 6.88
C ASN A 78 -14.34 -25.11 8.03
N TYR A 79 -13.61 -24.70 9.06
CA TYR A 79 -14.20 -24.21 10.31
C TYR A 79 -13.76 -22.79 10.66
N ILE A 80 -12.52 -22.43 10.35
CA ILE A 80 -11.94 -21.14 10.71
C ILE A 80 -12.54 -20.02 9.86
N THR A 81 -12.88 -18.93 10.53
CA THR A 81 -13.30 -17.66 9.93
C THR A 81 -12.23 -16.59 10.15
N LEU A 82 -12.32 -15.44 9.48
CA LEU A 82 -11.42 -14.31 9.75
C LEU A 82 -11.48 -13.88 11.23
N ASP A 83 -12.68 -13.85 11.82
CA ASP A 83 -12.86 -13.51 13.23
C ASP A 83 -12.13 -14.50 14.16
N SER A 84 -12.15 -15.80 13.85
CA SER A 84 -11.42 -16.82 14.61
C SER A 84 -9.91 -16.68 14.42
N LEU A 85 -9.47 -16.47 13.17
CA LEU A 85 -8.07 -16.27 12.81
C LEU A 85 -7.45 -15.08 13.57
N MET A 86 -8.25 -14.00 13.73
CA MET A 86 -7.82 -12.75 14.33
C MET A 86 -7.94 -12.70 15.88
N LYS A 87 -8.33 -13.80 16.54
CA LYS A 87 -8.48 -13.88 18.00
C LYS A 87 -7.51 -14.87 18.62
N ASN A 88 -7.23 -14.71 19.92
CA ASN A 88 -6.47 -15.67 20.73
C ASN A 88 -5.09 -16.07 20.13
N ASN A 89 -4.48 -15.17 19.35
CA ASN A 89 -3.27 -15.42 18.56
C ASN A 89 -3.36 -16.64 17.63
N TYR A 90 -4.56 -17.04 17.18
CA TYR A 90 -4.78 -18.24 16.39
C TYR A 90 -3.91 -18.26 15.13
N ALA A 91 -3.88 -17.16 14.36
CA ALA A 91 -3.03 -17.04 13.16
C ALA A 91 -1.56 -17.36 13.45
N ALA A 92 -1.02 -16.87 14.56
CA ALA A 92 0.38 -17.07 14.93
C ALA A 92 0.68 -18.51 15.38
N LYS A 93 -0.31 -19.20 15.98
CA LYS A 93 -0.17 -20.56 16.49
C LYS A 93 -0.40 -21.64 15.43
N TYR A 94 -1.35 -21.40 14.53
CA TYR A 94 -1.93 -22.46 13.70
C TYR A 94 -1.92 -22.19 12.19
N VAL A 95 -1.29 -21.09 11.75
CA VAL A 95 -0.95 -20.85 10.34
C VAL A 95 0.56 -20.77 10.19
N LYS A 96 1.10 -21.50 9.21
CA LYS A 96 2.54 -21.55 8.92
C LYS A 96 2.82 -20.92 7.55
N PHE A 97 3.87 -20.10 7.51
CA PHE A 97 4.53 -19.71 6.27
C PHE A 97 5.79 -20.58 6.05
N ASP A 98 5.89 -21.23 4.90
CA ASP A 98 7.05 -22.06 4.54
C ASP A 98 8.20 -21.20 4.01
N LYS A 99 9.05 -20.75 4.94
CA LYS A 99 10.24 -19.93 4.66
C LYS A 99 11.25 -20.63 3.75
N ASP A 100 11.42 -21.95 3.90
CA ASP A 100 12.40 -22.71 3.13
C ASP A 100 11.94 -22.87 1.68
N LYS A 101 10.66 -23.21 1.49
CA LYS A 101 10.07 -23.27 0.16
C LYS A 101 10.09 -21.90 -0.54
N PHE A 102 9.79 -20.83 0.19
CA PHE A 102 9.91 -19.47 -0.32
C PHE A 102 11.34 -19.19 -0.82
N LYS A 103 12.35 -19.44 0.03
CA LYS A 103 13.78 -19.26 -0.34
C LYS A 103 14.17 -20.10 -1.55
N GLN A 104 13.70 -21.35 -1.66
CA GLN A 104 13.94 -22.21 -2.82
C GLN A 104 13.36 -21.63 -4.11
N ILE A 105 12.13 -21.10 -4.07
CA ILE A 105 11.47 -20.48 -5.23
C ILE A 105 12.28 -19.28 -5.73
N ILE A 106 12.60 -18.34 -4.82
CA ILE A 106 13.33 -17.13 -5.22
C ILE A 106 14.78 -17.42 -5.60
N LYS A 107 15.43 -18.42 -5.00
CA LYS A 107 16.76 -18.90 -5.41
C LYS A 107 16.75 -19.33 -6.87
N LYS A 108 15.77 -20.14 -7.25
CA LYS A 108 15.64 -20.67 -8.61
C LYS A 108 15.32 -19.57 -9.62
N GLU A 109 14.37 -18.69 -9.29
CA GLU A 109 13.88 -17.70 -10.25
C GLU A 109 14.89 -16.55 -10.47
N PHE A 110 15.51 -16.08 -9.39
CA PHE A 110 16.39 -14.91 -9.43
C PHE A 110 17.88 -15.28 -9.44
N ASN A 111 18.20 -16.59 -9.39
CA ASN A 111 19.57 -17.12 -9.33
C ASN A 111 20.39 -16.53 -8.17
N LEU A 112 19.78 -16.48 -6.98
CA LEU A 112 20.37 -15.86 -5.79
C LEU A 112 21.32 -16.81 -5.03
N SER A 113 22.35 -16.26 -4.40
CA SER A 113 23.31 -16.97 -3.56
C SER A 113 22.71 -17.35 -2.20
N ASP A 114 23.26 -18.40 -1.59
CA ASP A 114 22.86 -18.79 -0.22
C ASP A 114 23.20 -17.71 0.82
N ASP A 115 24.27 -16.95 0.62
CA ASP A 115 24.62 -15.80 1.46
C ASP A 115 23.52 -14.74 1.44
N TYR A 116 23.01 -14.39 0.25
CA TYR A 116 21.91 -13.45 0.11
C TYR A 116 20.66 -13.95 0.85
N LEU A 117 20.29 -15.22 0.66
CA LEU A 117 19.09 -15.82 1.23
C LEU A 117 19.15 -15.98 2.75
N ASN A 118 20.34 -16.21 3.30
CA ASN A 118 20.56 -16.34 4.75
C ASN A 118 20.38 -15.02 5.50
N LYS A 119 20.52 -13.89 4.81
CA LYS A 119 20.34 -12.53 5.36
C LYS A 119 18.89 -12.01 5.30
N LEU A 120 17.96 -12.81 4.78
CA LEU A 120 16.54 -12.44 4.75
C LEU A 120 15.88 -12.66 6.12
N GLU A 121 15.39 -11.57 6.71
CA GLU A 121 14.49 -11.56 7.85
C GLU A 121 13.05 -11.68 7.33
N ILE A 122 12.28 -12.66 7.83
CA ILE A 122 10.92 -12.95 7.34
C ILE A 122 9.97 -13.05 8.54
N GLU A 123 8.92 -12.24 8.53
CA GLU A 123 7.87 -12.24 9.55
C GLU A 123 6.48 -12.01 8.95
N VAL A 124 5.44 -12.28 9.74
CA VAL A 124 4.04 -12.05 9.35
C VAL A 124 3.61 -10.67 9.84
N ASP A 125 3.01 -9.87 8.97
CA ASP A 125 2.38 -8.60 9.36
C ASP A 125 0.94 -8.85 9.83
N TYR A 126 0.81 -9.39 11.05
CA TYR A 126 -0.47 -9.85 11.56
C TYR A 126 -1.56 -8.77 11.63
N THR A 127 -1.18 -7.49 11.81
CA THR A 127 -2.15 -6.39 11.91
C THR A 127 -2.90 -6.14 10.60
N ASN A 128 -2.27 -6.46 9.46
CA ASN A 128 -2.84 -6.26 8.14
C ASN A 128 -3.39 -7.56 7.51
N ILE A 129 -3.65 -8.59 8.33
CA ILE A 129 -4.48 -9.74 7.92
C ILE A 129 -5.93 -9.28 7.77
N ASP A 130 -6.48 -9.44 6.57
CA ASP A 130 -7.85 -9.04 6.24
C ASP A 130 -8.42 -9.95 5.15
N ARG A 131 -9.74 -9.89 4.94
CA ARG A 131 -10.40 -10.57 3.84
C ARG A 131 -9.88 -10.05 2.50
N ASP A 132 -9.60 -10.94 1.54
CA ASP A 132 -9.32 -10.50 0.17
C ASP A 132 -10.64 -10.02 -0.46
N TYR A 133 -10.79 -8.70 -0.61
CA TYR A 133 -12.02 -8.14 -1.16
C TYR A 133 -12.16 -8.35 -2.66
N SER A 134 -11.10 -8.76 -3.34
CA SER A 134 -11.13 -9.14 -4.76
C SER A 134 -11.37 -10.64 -4.93
N ASN A 135 -11.28 -11.41 -3.84
CA ASN A 135 -11.66 -12.81 -3.80
C ASN A 135 -12.17 -13.18 -2.40
N ASN A 136 -13.46 -13.00 -2.16
CA ASN A 136 -14.03 -13.10 -0.81
C ASN A 136 -13.92 -14.48 -0.14
N PHE A 137 -13.47 -15.51 -0.86
CA PHE A 137 -13.13 -16.82 -0.30
C PHE A 137 -11.78 -16.85 0.43
N ASP A 138 -10.92 -15.88 0.18
CA ASP A 138 -9.53 -15.90 0.62
C ASP A 138 -9.28 -14.86 1.72
N ILE A 139 -8.28 -15.11 2.55
CA ILE A 139 -7.75 -14.15 3.53
C ILE A 139 -6.34 -13.76 3.08
N VAL A 140 -6.09 -12.45 3.00
CA VAL A 140 -4.75 -11.92 2.77
C VAL A 140 -3.89 -12.19 4.00
N PHE A 141 -2.77 -12.86 3.79
CA PHE A 141 -1.75 -13.19 4.79
C PHE A 141 -0.43 -12.51 4.40
N PRO A 142 -0.22 -11.26 4.84
CA PRO A 142 0.94 -10.48 4.44
C PRO A 142 2.22 -10.98 5.14
N ILE A 143 3.28 -11.15 4.35
CA ILE A 143 4.60 -11.55 4.81
C ILE A 143 5.56 -10.40 4.56
N ARG A 144 6.14 -9.88 5.64
CA ARG A 144 7.19 -8.87 5.60
C ARG A 144 8.54 -9.55 5.42
N ILE A 145 9.33 -9.05 4.48
CA ILE A 145 10.66 -9.53 4.16
C ILE A 145 11.61 -8.34 4.23
N LYS A 146 12.61 -8.45 5.08
CA LYS A 146 13.60 -7.42 5.35
C LYS A 146 15.00 -7.95 5.06
N ARG A 147 15.89 -7.07 4.60
CA ARG A 147 17.32 -7.35 4.43
C ARG A 147 18.15 -6.11 4.71
N GLN A 148 19.12 -6.24 5.62
CA GLN A 148 20.10 -5.19 5.91
C GLN A 148 20.96 -4.88 4.68
N LEU A 149 21.33 -3.60 4.52
CA LEU A 149 22.19 -3.15 3.42
C LEU A 149 23.66 -3.23 3.81
N GLU A 150 24.49 -3.65 2.86
CA GLU A 150 25.94 -3.79 3.04
C GLU A 150 26.71 -2.89 2.07
N ASN A 151 27.81 -2.31 2.54
CA ASN A 151 28.69 -1.48 1.71
C ASN A 151 29.26 -2.28 0.53
N HIS A 152 29.42 -1.60 -0.61
CA HIS A 152 30.06 -2.16 -1.79
C HIS A 152 30.76 -1.06 -2.61
N LYS A 153 31.46 -1.44 -3.67
CA LYS A 153 32.30 -0.54 -4.48
C LYS A 153 31.57 0.67 -5.11
N LYS A 154 30.24 0.66 -5.17
CA LYS A 154 29.43 1.74 -5.76
C LYS A 154 28.53 2.48 -4.77
N ALA A 155 28.41 2.01 -3.53
CA ALA A 155 27.62 2.67 -2.51
C ALA A 155 28.09 2.33 -1.10
N SER A 156 28.08 3.34 -0.24
CA SER A 156 28.27 3.23 1.20
C SER A 156 26.95 3.54 1.90
N TYR A 157 26.51 2.62 2.75
CA TYR A 157 25.32 2.71 3.58
C TYR A 157 25.72 2.99 5.03
N GLN A 158 24.91 3.81 5.69
CA GLN A 158 25.02 4.00 7.13
C GLN A 158 24.50 2.74 7.85
N PRO A 159 25.03 2.39 9.03
CA PRO A 159 24.56 1.24 9.80
C PRO A 159 23.07 1.32 10.12
N GLY A 160 22.38 0.17 10.07
CA GLY A 160 20.95 0.05 10.39
C GLY A 160 19.99 0.31 9.24
N LEU A 161 20.50 0.62 8.03
CA LEU A 161 19.68 0.73 6.83
C LEU A 161 19.33 -0.65 6.26
N PHE A 162 18.07 -0.83 5.87
CA PHE A 162 17.56 -2.05 5.26
C PHE A 162 16.62 -1.76 4.10
N THR A 163 16.41 -2.76 3.24
CA THR A 163 15.29 -2.82 2.30
C THR A 163 14.22 -3.74 2.87
N GLU A 164 12.96 -3.43 2.60
CA GLU A 164 11.81 -4.22 3.07
C GLU A 164 10.73 -4.29 1.99
N GLN A 165 10.03 -5.42 1.89
CA GLN A 165 8.77 -5.56 1.16
C GLN A 165 7.74 -6.31 1.99
N ILE A 166 6.46 -6.00 1.77
CA ILE A 166 5.34 -6.80 2.24
C ILE A 166 4.72 -7.52 1.03
N ILE A 167 4.85 -8.84 1.00
CA ILE A 167 4.26 -9.69 -0.03
C ILE A 167 2.94 -10.25 0.47
N LYS A 168 1.86 -10.03 -0.28
CA LYS A 168 0.50 -10.45 0.08
C LYS A 168 0.23 -11.87 -0.42
N PHE A 169 0.44 -12.86 0.43
CA PHE A 169 -0.02 -14.23 0.19
C PHE A 169 -1.48 -14.40 0.63
N ARG A 170 -2.09 -15.55 0.32
CA ARG A 170 -3.50 -15.82 0.61
C ARG A 170 -3.69 -17.18 1.28
N LEU A 171 -4.43 -17.22 2.40
CA LEU A 171 -5.09 -18.46 2.83
C LEU A 171 -6.35 -18.62 2.00
N LYS A 172 -6.41 -19.68 1.20
CA LYS A 172 -7.53 -19.90 0.30
C LYS A 172 -8.71 -20.58 0.97
N ASN A 173 -9.90 -20.29 0.46
CA ASN A 173 -11.15 -20.97 0.83
C ASN A 173 -11.48 -20.93 2.34
N VAL A 174 -11.17 -19.81 3.01
CA VAL A 174 -11.48 -19.64 4.43
C VAL A 174 -12.95 -19.25 4.60
N LYS A 175 -13.64 -19.96 5.48
CA LYS A 175 -15.07 -19.77 5.76
C LYS A 175 -15.40 -18.32 6.12
N SER A 176 -16.56 -17.86 5.66
CA SER A 176 -17.10 -16.55 6.05
C SER A 176 -17.88 -16.69 7.36
N SER A 177 -17.67 -15.76 8.30
CA SER A 177 -18.48 -15.70 9.50
C SER A 177 -19.86 -15.09 9.20
N PRO A 178 -20.87 -15.34 10.04
CA PRO A 178 -22.16 -14.64 9.95
C PRO A 178 -22.04 -13.11 10.09
N SER A 179 -20.96 -12.61 10.70
CA SER A 179 -20.68 -11.18 10.88
C SER A 179 -20.06 -10.50 9.66
N GLU A 180 -19.47 -11.26 8.73
CA GLU A 180 -18.76 -10.73 7.56
C GLU A 180 -19.69 -10.24 6.44
N ALA A 181 -21.00 -10.46 6.57
CA ALA A 181 -22.03 -9.86 5.74
C ALA A 181 -21.87 -10.16 4.24
N PHE A 182 -21.49 -11.39 3.86
CA PHE A 182 -21.60 -11.87 2.48
C PHE A 182 -21.81 -13.40 2.48
N PHE A 183 -22.51 -13.94 1.47
CA PHE A 183 -22.89 -15.36 1.38
C PHE A 183 -22.24 -16.04 0.16
N ALA A 184 -20.93 -16.25 0.20
CA ALA A 184 -20.16 -16.59 -0.99
C ALA A 184 -20.41 -17.99 -1.60
N GLU A 185 -21.18 -18.88 -0.96
CA GLU A 185 -21.31 -20.28 -1.41
C GLU A 185 -21.86 -20.39 -2.84
N GLU A 186 -22.87 -19.60 -3.21
CA GLU A 186 -23.43 -19.59 -4.58
C GLU A 186 -22.41 -19.07 -5.61
N LEU A 187 -21.60 -18.09 -5.22
CA LEU A 187 -20.56 -17.52 -6.08
C LEU A 187 -19.42 -18.53 -6.34
N LYS A 188 -19.18 -19.46 -5.41
CA LYS A 188 -18.03 -20.37 -5.45
C LYS A 188 -18.07 -21.30 -6.66
N ASP A 189 -19.24 -21.85 -6.98
CA ASP A 189 -19.43 -22.73 -8.13
C ASP A 189 -19.18 -21.99 -9.45
N VAL A 190 -19.70 -20.77 -9.56
CA VAL A 190 -19.49 -19.93 -10.75
C VAL A 190 -18.03 -19.51 -10.86
N PHE A 191 -17.37 -19.20 -9.74
CA PHE A 191 -15.96 -18.87 -9.71
C PHE A 191 -15.07 -20.06 -10.07
N ASN A 192 -15.43 -21.29 -9.68
CA ASN A 192 -14.72 -22.49 -10.09
C ASN A 192 -14.84 -22.71 -11.61
N LYS A 193 -16.05 -22.57 -12.18
CA LYS A 193 -16.24 -22.58 -13.65
C LYS A 193 -15.41 -21.50 -14.35
N LEU A 194 -15.29 -20.32 -13.75
CA LEU A 194 -14.43 -19.26 -14.26
C LEU A 194 -12.96 -19.68 -14.31
N LYS A 195 -12.44 -20.39 -13.29
CA LYS A 195 -11.05 -20.88 -13.29
C LYS A 195 -10.78 -21.92 -14.38
N GLU A 196 -11.81 -22.69 -14.75
CA GLU A 196 -11.74 -23.81 -15.70
C GLU A 196 -11.88 -23.40 -17.18
N LEU A 197 -12.17 -22.13 -17.49
CA LEU A 197 -12.25 -21.66 -18.88
C LEU A 197 -10.94 -21.92 -19.65
N LYS A 198 -11.04 -22.21 -20.95
CA LYS A 198 -9.87 -22.45 -21.81
C LYS A 198 -9.30 -21.13 -22.31
N TYR A 199 -8.57 -20.46 -21.43
CA TYR A 199 -7.99 -19.14 -21.70
C TYR A 199 -7.07 -19.07 -22.93
N ASP A 200 -6.50 -20.21 -23.37
CA ASP A 200 -5.69 -20.29 -24.58
C ASP A 200 -6.49 -19.99 -25.87
N ASN A 201 -7.82 -20.10 -25.82
CA ASN A 201 -8.71 -19.73 -26.94
C ASN A 201 -8.96 -18.21 -27.02
N PHE A 202 -8.58 -17.44 -26.01
CA PHE A 202 -8.83 -16.01 -25.99
C PHE A 202 -7.79 -15.29 -26.85
N THR A 203 -8.24 -14.29 -27.60
CA THR A 203 -7.37 -13.53 -28.50
C THR A 203 -7.48 -12.05 -28.23
N ALA A 204 -6.40 -11.32 -28.51
CA ALA A 204 -6.35 -9.88 -28.39
C ALA A 204 -5.69 -9.25 -29.61
N ARG A 205 -6.21 -8.11 -30.05
CA ARG A 205 -5.63 -7.29 -31.13
C ARG A 205 -5.65 -5.82 -30.78
N ILE A 206 -4.79 -5.05 -31.46
CA ILE A 206 -4.81 -3.59 -31.38
C ILE A 206 -5.88 -3.06 -32.33
N LYS A 207 -6.65 -2.07 -31.88
CA LYS A 207 -7.63 -1.36 -32.70
C LYS A 207 -6.92 -0.50 -33.75
N THR A 208 -7.48 -0.43 -34.95
CA THR A 208 -6.82 0.19 -36.12
C THR A 208 -6.57 1.70 -35.98
N ASN A 209 -7.37 2.42 -35.19
CA ASN A 209 -7.31 3.88 -35.06
C ASN A 209 -7.14 4.32 -33.60
N ILE A 210 -5.91 4.21 -33.06
CA ILE A 210 -5.57 4.83 -31.76
C ILE A 210 -5.49 6.34 -31.96
N SER A 211 -6.28 7.10 -31.20
CA SER A 211 -6.31 8.56 -31.30
C SER A 211 -4.96 9.18 -30.92
N ASN A 212 -4.63 10.34 -31.51
CA ASN A 212 -3.42 11.09 -31.15
C ASN A 212 -3.44 11.52 -29.68
N GLU A 213 -4.62 11.77 -29.10
CA GLU A 213 -4.77 12.07 -27.68
C GLU A 213 -4.30 10.92 -26.80
N LEU A 214 -4.70 9.68 -27.10
CA LEU A 214 -4.24 8.50 -26.36
C LEU A 214 -2.74 8.27 -26.52
N LYS A 215 -2.18 8.50 -27.72
CA LYS A 215 -0.73 8.42 -27.95
C LYS A 215 0.03 9.44 -27.09
N ASN A 216 -0.44 10.69 -27.05
CA ASN A 216 0.15 11.73 -26.21
C ASN A 216 0.06 11.38 -24.72
N GLN A 217 -1.04 10.79 -24.27
CA GLN A 217 -1.18 10.33 -22.88
C GLN A 217 -0.19 9.20 -22.57
N ILE A 218 0.05 8.27 -23.50
CA ILE A 218 1.05 7.20 -23.33
C ILE A 218 2.47 7.78 -23.27
N ASP A 219 2.80 8.75 -24.12
CA ASP A 219 4.10 9.41 -24.08
C ASP A 219 4.31 10.20 -22.78
N GLN A 220 3.23 10.77 -22.23
CA GLN A 220 3.25 11.48 -20.96
C GLN A 220 3.39 10.54 -19.76
N TRP A 221 2.57 9.49 -19.70
CA TRP A 221 2.36 8.69 -18.49
C TRP A 221 2.94 7.29 -18.52
N ASN A 222 3.21 6.72 -19.70
CA ASN A 222 3.34 5.28 -19.97
C ASN A 222 1.97 4.58 -20.18
N ILE A 223 1.95 3.55 -21.03
CA ILE A 223 0.76 2.74 -21.31
C ILE A 223 0.18 2.06 -20.05
N ASN A 224 1.04 1.72 -19.08
CA ASN A 224 0.63 1.06 -17.84
C ASN A 224 0.00 2.01 -16.80
N GLU A 225 0.01 3.32 -17.07
CA GLU A 225 -0.59 4.39 -16.26
C GLU A 225 -1.92 4.92 -16.85
N LEU A 226 -2.38 4.33 -17.95
CA LEU A 226 -3.72 4.56 -18.48
C LEU A 226 -4.79 3.84 -17.64
N ASP A 227 -5.99 4.41 -17.62
CA ASP A 227 -7.16 3.76 -17.01
C ASP A 227 -7.69 2.60 -17.87
N SER A 228 -8.57 1.78 -17.29
CA SER A 228 -9.10 0.60 -17.98
C SER A 228 -9.94 0.92 -19.22
N THR A 229 -10.58 2.09 -19.27
CA THR A 229 -11.40 2.52 -20.42
C THR A 229 -10.50 2.93 -21.58
N GLN A 230 -9.44 3.68 -21.30
CA GLN A 230 -8.42 4.06 -22.28
C GLN A 230 -7.71 2.82 -22.86
N LEU A 231 -7.34 1.85 -22.02
CA LEU A 231 -6.78 0.57 -22.48
C LEU A 231 -7.78 -0.18 -23.37
N SER A 232 -9.05 -0.21 -23.00
CA SER A 232 -10.12 -0.82 -23.81
C SER A 232 -10.37 -0.07 -25.13
N ASN A 233 -9.93 1.18 -25.26
CA ASN A 233 -9.96 1.94 -26.52
C ASN A 233 -8.74 1.66 -27.41
N ILE A 234 -7.69 1.04 -26.87
CA ILE A 234 -6.49 0.63 -27.63
C ILE A 234 -6.61 -0.82 -28.09
N PHE A 235 -7.20 -1.68 -27.26
CA PHE A 235 -7.23 -3.11 -27.47
C PHE A 235 -8.66 -3.64 -27.65
N GLU A 236 -8.78 -4.71 -28.42
CA GLU A 236 -9.99 -5.51 -28.55
C GLU A 236 -9.67 -6.95 -28.16
N ILE A 237 -10.55 -7.58 -27.39
CA ILE A 237 -10.40 -8.95 -26.93
C ILE A 237 -11.61 -9.78 -27.40
N ASN A 238 -11.36 -11.05 -27.76
CA ASN A 238 -12.40 -12.04 -28.00
C ASN A 238 -12.35 -13.10 -26.89
N ILE A 239 -13.45 -13.21 -26.16
CA ILE A 239 -13.56 -13.96 -24.89
C ILE A 239 -14.85 -14.78 -24.84
N SER A 240 -15.21 -15.43 -25.96
CA SER A 240 -16.50 -16.11 -26.15
C SER A 240 -16.90 -17.08 -25.03
N GLU A 241 -15.97 -17.85 -24.45
CA GLU A 241 -16.28 -18.76 -23.34
C GLU A 241 -16.68 -18.01 -22.06
N PHE A 242 -16.08 -16.84 -21.81
CA PHE A 242 -16.47 -15.99 -20.70
C PHE A 242 -17.87 -15.38 -20.93
N ASP A 243 -18.17 -14.97 -22.17
CA ASP A 243 -19.50 -14.45 -22.53
C ASP A 243 -20.59 -15.53 -22.42
N GLN A 244 -20.26 -16.79 -22.76
CA GLN A 244 -21.14 -17.93 -22.56
C GLN A 244 -21.37 -18.21 -21.07
N LEU A 245 -20.31 -18.18 -20.25
CA LEU A 245 -20.43 -18.34 -18.80
C LEU A 245 -21.34 -17.26 -18.20
N LYS A 246 -21.18 -16.01 -18.64
CA LYS A 246 -22.05 -14.89 -18.24
C LYS A 246 -23.52 -15.15 -18.61
N THR A 247 -23.77 -15.57 -19.85
CA THR A 247 -25.14 -15.85 -20.35
C THR A 247 -25.80 -16.99 -19.58
N ASN A 248 -25.05 -18.02 -19.20
CA ASN A 248 -25.53 -19.18 -18.44
C ASN A 248 -25.79 -18.89 -16.96
N ASN A 249 -25.32 -17.75 -16.43
CA ASN A 249 -25.42 -17.42 -15.00
C ASN A 249 -25.98 -15.98 -14.83
N PRO A 250 -27.21 -15.70 -15.28
CA PRO A 250 -27.77 -14.34 -15.33
C PRO A 250 -27.96 -13.70 -13.94
N ASN A 251 -27.95 -14.49 -12.87
CA ASN A 251 -28.05 -14.01 -11.48
C ASN A 251 -26.75 -13.36 -10.97
N PHE A 252 -25.68 -13.38 -11.75
CA PHE A 252 -24.39 -12.80 -11.39
C PHE A 252 -24.00 -11.67 -12.34
N VAL A 253 -23.25 -10.72 -11.83
CA VAL A 253 -22.66 -9.64 -12.62
C VAL A 253 -21.24 -10.04 -13.00
N PHE A 254 -20.97 -10.13 -14.29
CA PHE A 254 -19.65 -10.44 -14.82
C PHE A 254 -18.97 -9.20 -15.39
N LYS A 255 -17.65 -9.09 -15.20
CA LYS A 255 -16.80 -8.08 -15.82
C LYS A 255 -15.53 -8.69 -16.38
N SER A 256 -15.17 -8.29 -17.59
CA SER A 256 -13.84 -8.46 -18.17
C SER A 256 -13.21 -7.07 -18.30
N THR A 257 -12.04 -6.87 -17.70
CA THR A 257 -11.40 -5.55 -17.66
C THR A 257 -9.93 -5.64 -18.03
N ILE A 258 -9.51 -4.86 -19.02
CA ILE A 258 -8.10 -4.70 -19.37
C ILE A 258 -7.51 -3.65 -18.44
N PHE A 259 -6.53 -4.02 -17.63
CA PHE A 259 -5.97 -3.13 -16.59
C PHE A 259 -4.47 -2.87 -16.71
N GLY A 260 -3.83 -3.47 -17.70
CA GLY A 260 -2.43 -3.20 -18.01
C GLY A 260 -1.89 -4.04 -19.15
N VAL A 261 -0.63 -3.79 -19.47
CA VAL A 261 0.11 -4.43 -20.54
C VAL A 261 1.43 -4.97 -19.98
N ASP A 262 1.77 -6.22 -20.31
CA ASP A 262 3.00 -6.85 -19.90
C ASP A 262 3.89 -7.17 -21.11
N PHE A 263 5.06 -6.54 -21.15
CA PHE A 263 6.09 -6.81 -22.14
C PHE A 263 7.30 -7.57 -21.57
N SER A 264 7.30 -7.85 -20.25
CA SER A 264 8.46 -8.28 -19.47
C SER A 264 8.78 -9.77 -19.55
N ASP A 265 7.89 -10.59 -20.13
CA ASP A 265 8.20 -12.00 -20.36
C ASP A 265 9.33 -12.12 -21.40
N LYS A 266 10.44 -12.71 -20.96
CA LYS A 266 11.67 -12.91 -21.74
C LYS A 266 11.48 -13.74 -22.99
N ASN A 267 10.43 -14.55 -23.05
CA ASN A 267 10.14 -15.44 -24.17
C ASN A 267 9.32 -14.77 -25.28
N LEU A 268 8.69 -13.63 -25.00
CA LEU A 268 7.96 -12.85 -26.00
C LEU A 268 8.91 -12.35 -27.10
N ALA A 269 8.49 -12.45 -28.35
CA ALA A 269 9.18 -11.76 -29.44
C ALA A 269 9.06 -10.23 -29.29
N LEU A 270 9.91 -9.49 -30.01
CA LEU A 270 9.91 -8.02 -29.97
C LEU A 270 8.58 -7.39 -30.40
N ASN A 271 7.79 -8.07 -31.23
CA ASN A 271 6.49 -7.60 -31.72
C ASN A 271 5.29 -8.19 -30.96
N GLU A 272 5.54 -8.74 -29.77
CA GLU A 272 4.52 -9.40 -28.94
C GLU A 272 4.45 -8.79 -27.53
N GLY A 273 3.26 -8.87 -26.95
CA GLY A 273 2.96 -8.49 -25.57
C GLY A 273 1.81 -9.32 -25.01
N TYR A 274 1.59 -9.19 -23.70
CA TYR A 274 0.38 -9.70 -23.05
C TYR A 274 -0.49 -8.55 -22.55
N LEU A 275 -1.80 -8.68 -22.73
CA LEU A 275 -2.78 -7.89 -22.00
C LEU A 275 -3.05 -8.55 -20.66
N LYS A 276 -3.04 -7.75 -19.59
CA LYS A 276 -3.52 -8.18 -18.28
C LYS A 276 -5.02 -7.94 -18.25
N VAL A 277 -5.79 -9.04 -18.26
CA VAL A 277 -7.24 -9.00 -18.24
C VAL A 277 -7.75 -9.62 -16.95
N ARG A 278 -8.55 -8.85 -16.21
CA ARG A 278 -9.26 -9.32 -15.02
C ARG A 278 -10.63 -9.84 -15.46
N PHE A 279 -10.87 -11.12 -15.22
CA PHE A 279 -12.18 -11.73 -15.34
C PHE A 279 -12.77 -11.88 -13.95
N ALA A 280 -13.92 -11.28 -13.72
CA ALA A 280 -14.53 -11.23 -12.40
C ALA A 280 -16.03 -11.49 -12.44
N VAL A 281 -16.52 -12.02 -11.33
CA VAL A 281 -17.91 -12.32 -11.08
C VAL A 281 -18.28 -11.78 -9.70
N LYS A 282 -19.49 -11.24 -9.59
CA LYS A 282 -20.04 -10.66 -8.38
C LYS A 282 -21.49 -11.08 -8.24
N GLU A 283 -21.92 -11.34 -7.01
CA GLU A 283 -23.33 -11.54 -6.71
C GLU A 283 -24.14 -10.32 -7.15
N SER A 284 -25.23 -10.54 -7.87
CA SER A 284 -26.17 -9.44 -8.08
C SER A 284 -26.73 -9.02 -6.71
N PHE A 285 -26.87 -7.71 -6.47
CA PHE A 285 -27.40 -7.19 -5.21
C PHE A 285 -28.87 -7.61 -4.97
N ASP A 286 -29.50 -8.20 -6.00
CA ASP A 286 -30.83 -8.76 -5.97
C ASP A 286 -30.77 -10.29 -5.83
N SER A 287 -30.20 -10.77 -4.73
CA SER A 287 -30.23 -12.19 -4.40
C SER A 287 -31.67 -12.57 -4.07
N SER A 288 -32.42 -13.04 -5.07
CA SER A 288 -33.80 -13.52 -4.93
C SER A 288 -33.98 -14.50 -3.76
N GLU A 289 -32.91 -15.19 -3.36
CA GLU A 289 -32.87 -16.06 -2.18
C GLU A 289 -32.74 -15.32 -0.85
N LYS A 290 -31.99 -14.22 -0.77
CA LYS A 290 -32.01 -13.34 0.41
C LYS A 290 -33.33 -12.63 0.55
N ALA A 291 -33.94 -12.21 -0.56
CA ALA A 291 -35.29 -11.67 -0.54
C ALA A 291 -36.27 -12.73 -0.01
N LYS A 292 -36.16 -13.99 -0.46
CA LYS A 292 -36.91 -15.14 0.07
C LYS A 292 -36.65 -15.40 1.56
N LYS A 293 -35.40 -15.43 2.02
CA LYS A 293 -35.03 -15.61 3.45
C LYS A 293 -35.49 -14.45 4.33
N LEU A 294 -35.41 -13.20 3.82
CA LEU A 294 -35.98 -12.03 4.49
C LEU A 294 -37.49 -12.16 4.61
N ILE A 295 -38.17 -12.58 3.55
CA ILE A 295 -39.62 -12.81 3.55
C ILE A 295 -39.99 -13.95 4.51
N GLU A 296 -39.24 -15.05 4.50
CA GLU A 296 -39.45 -16.22 5.35
C GLU A 296 -39.30 -15.89 6.83
N ILE A 297 -38.19 -15.25 7.22
CA ILE A 297 -37.96 -14.84 8.61
C ILE A 297 -38.99 -13.80 9.07
N ASN A 298 -39.37 -12.85 8.19
CA ASN A 298 -40.46 -11.92 8.51
C ASN A 298 -41.79 -12.66 8.71
N LYS A 299 -42.06 -13.70 7.91
CA LYS A 299 -43.26 -14.55 8.05
C LYS A 299 -43.23 -15.33 9.36
N GLU A 300 -42.09 -15.90 9.74
CA GLU A 300 -41.89 -16.58 11.03
C GLU A 300 -42.11 -15.63 12.22
N ILE A 301 -41.52 -14.43 12.17
CA ILE A 301 -41.72 -13.40 13.20
C ILE A 301 -43.20 -13.05 13.31
N ASN A 302 -43.88 -12.78 12.20
CA ASN A 302 -45.30 -12.43 12.19
C ASN A 302 -46.18 -13.57 12.76
N ASN A 303 -45.87 -14.83 12.44
CA ASN A 303 -46.57 -15.99 13.00
C ASN A 303 -46.38 -16.08 14.53
N LEU A 304 -45.16 -15.87 15.02
CA LEU A 304 -44.85 -15.88 16.46
C LEU A 304 -45.55 -14.72 17.19
N VAL A 305 -45.55 -13.52 16.60
CA VAL A 305 -46.27 -12.34 17.12
C VAL A 305 -47.77 -12.63 17.18
N THR A 306 -48.36 -13.19 16.13
CA THR A 306 -49.78 -13.57 16.10
C THR A 306 -50.12 -14.62 17.17
N LYS A 307 -49.25 -15.62 17.37
CA LYS A 307 -49.45 -16.64 18.42
C LYS A 307 -49.38 -16.01 19.82
N LYS A 308 -48.42 -15.10 20.02
CA LYS A 308 -48.27 -14.33 21.27
C LYS A 308 -49.54 -13.50 21.55
N GLU A 309 -50.02 -12.74 20.59
CA GLU A 309 -51.22 -11.90 20.72
C GLU A 309 -52.49 -12.71 21.03
N LYS A 310 -52.62 -13.93 20.49
CA LYS A 310 -53.74 -14.84 20.84
C LYS A 310 -53.68 -15.27 22.31
N LEU A 311 -52.49 -15.66 22.78
CA LEU A 311 -52.28 -16.07 24.17
C LEU A 311 -52.45 -14.90 25.17
N GLU A 312 -52.18 -13.67 24.75
CA GLU A 312 -52.43 -12.46 25.55
C GLU A 312 -53.92 -12.10 25.64
N LYS A 313 -54.73 -12.48 24.64
CA LYS A 313 -56.20 -12.29 24.64
C LYS A 313 -56.92 -13.31 25.51
N ASP A 314 -56.40 -14.54 25.58
CA ASP A 314 -56.84 -15.54 26.55
C ASP A 314 -56.28 -15.18 27.94
N LYS A 315 -57.08 -14.50 28.76
CA LYS A 315 -56.73 -13.99 30.11
C LYS A 315 -56.49 -15.09 31.17
N SER A 316 -55.72 -16.13 30.83
CA SER A 316 -55.32 -17.20 31.75
C SER A 316 -53.91 -16.95 32.28
N ASP A 317 -53.76 -16.96 33.60
CA ASP A 317 -52.46 -16.84 34.28
C ASP A 317 -51.46 -17.95 33.91
N SER A 318 -51.95 -19.08 33.35
CA SER A 318 -51.12 -20.18 32.85
C SER A 318 -50.29 -19.85 31.61
N ASN A 319 -50.64 -18.78 30.87
CA ASN A 319 -50.03 -18.48 29.57
C ASN A 319 -48.72 -17.70 29.66
N LYS A 320 -48.39 -17.16 30.85
CA LYS A 320 -47.25 -16.25 31.06
C LYS A 320 -45.91 -16.87 30.66
N ILE A 321 -45.68 -18.13 31.02
CA ILE A 321 -44.44 -18.85 30.67
C ILE A 321 -44.30 -19.06 29.16
N GLU A 322 -45.40 -19.29 28.45
CA GLU A 322 -45.37 -19.50 27.00
C GLU A 322 -45.21 -18.17 26.23
N ILE A 323 -45.79 -17.08 26.74
CA ILE A 323 -45.58 -15.72 26.22
C ILE A 323 -44.10 -15.32 26.34
N ASP A 324 -43.45 -15.58 27.49
CA ASP A 324 -42.03 -15.29 27.69
C ASP A 324 -41.13 -16.07 26.72
N LYS A 325 -41.46 -17.35 26.45
CA LYS A 325 -40.77 -18.16 25.43
C LYS A 325 -40.93 -17.59 24.02
N LEU A 326 -42.13 -17.14 23.66
CA LEU A 326 -42.38 -16.52 22.36
C LEU A 326 -41.62 -15.18 22.20
N ILE A 327 -41.53 -14.37 23.26
CA ILE A 327 -40.76 -13.12 23.26
C ILE A 327 -39.26 -13.41 23.00
N GLN A 328 -38.70 -14.44 23.64
CA GLN A 328 -37.32 -14.85 23.40
C GLN A 328 -37.10 -15.29 21.94
N GLN A 329 -38.00 -16.09 21.38
CA GLN A 329 -37.93 -16.54 19.98
C GLN A 329 -38.06 -15.37 18.99
N ILE A 330 -38.99 -14.43 19.23
CA ILE A 330 -39.15 -13.21 18.43
C ILE A 330 -37.87 -12.37 18.48
N ASN A 331 -37.28 -12.18 19.67
CA ASN A 331 -36.04 -11.42 19.81
C ASN A 331 -34.88 -12.09 19.06
N GLN A 332 -34.76 -13.41 19.15
CA GLN A 332 -33.75 -14.18 18.43
C GLN A 332 -33.92 -14.04 16.90
N LYS A 333 -35.14 -14.23 16.39
CA LYS A 333 -35.46 -14.08 14.96
C LYS A 333 -35.32 -12.64 14.47
N THR A 334 -35.62 -11.65 15.31
CA THR A 334 -35.41 -10.22 15.01
C THR A 334 -33.92 -9.88 14.94
N ILE A 335 -33.08 -10.50 15.77
CA ILE A 335 -31.62 -10.39 15.69
C ILE A 335 -31.13 -11.03 14.39
N GLU A 336 -31.60 -12.24 14.05
CA GLU A 336 -31.31 -12.92 12.79
C GLU A 336 -31.70 -12.05 11.57
N LEU A 337 -32.91 -11.48 11.58
CA LEU A 337 -33.38 -10.54 10.57
C LEU A 337 -32.47 -9.32 10.48
N LYS A 338 -32.10 -8.69 11.61
CA LYS A 338 -31.20 -7.53 11.65
C LYS A 338 -29.79 -7.87 11.14
N VAL A 339 -29.33 -9.11 11.33
CA VAL A 339 -28.05 -9.59 10.78
C VAL A 339 -28.14 -9.70 9.26
N ILE A 340 -29.23 -10.25 8.72
CA ILE A 340 -29.44 -10.37 7.26
C ILE A 340 -29.71 -8.99 6.60
N GLN A 341 -30.40 -8.09 7.32
CA GLN A 341 -30.69 -6.72 6.90
C GLN A 341 -29.49 -5.78 7.01
N LYS A 342 -28.52 -6.05 7.91
CA LYS A 342 -27.27 -5.29 7.98
C LYS A 342 -26.43 -5.58 6.73
N LYS A 343 -26.66 -4.77 5.69
CA LYS A 343 -25.83 -4.59 4.48
C LYS A 343 -24.89 -5.75 4.20
N SER A 344 -25.42 -6.88 3.70
CA SER A 344 -24.52 -7.83 3.08
C SER A 344 -23.93 -7.17 1.83
N LEU A 345 -22.63 -6.93 1.82
CA LEU A 345 -21.98 -6.51 0.59
C LEU A 345 -22.00 -7.75 -0.33
N PRO A 346 -22.41 -7.61 -1.60
CA PRO A 346 -22.35 -8.72 -2.54
C PRO A 346 -20.91 -9.24 -2.62
N ALA A 347 -20.74 -10.55 -2.48
CA ALA A 347 -19.44 -11.18 -2.64
C ALA A 347 -18.96 -11.04 -4.09
N GLU A 348 -17.65 -10.99 -4.26
CA GLU A 348 -17.00 -10.98 -5.56
C GLU A 348 -15.74 -11.83 -5.56
N ALA A 349 -15.43 -12.35 -6.74
CA ALA A 349 -14.25 -13.14 -7.00
C ALA A 349 -13.78 -12.89 -8.42
N GLY A 350 -12.47 -13.01 -8.65
CA GLY A 350 -11.93 -12.86 -9.99
C GLY A 350 -10.55 -13.44 -10.13
N ILE A 351 -10.15 -13.61 -11.38
CA ILE A 351 -8.83 -14.09 -11.76
C ILE A 351 -8.24 -13.20 -12.85
N THR A 352 -6.93 -13.04 -12.77
CA THR A 352 -6.15 -12.34 -13.79
C THR A 352 -5.60 -13.34 -14.78
N LYS A 353 -5.72 -13.05 -16.06
CA LYS A 353 -5.15 -13.86 -17.14
C LYS A 353 -4.41 -12.96 -18.13
N LEU A 354 -3.39 -13.54 -18.75
CA LEU A 354 -2.56 -12.89 -19.75
C LEU A 354 -3.05 -13.32 -21.14
N ILE A 355 -3.47 -12.38 -21.97
CA ILE A 355 -3.91 -12.65 -23.34
C ILE A 355 -2.89 -12.08 -24.30
N LYS A 356 -2.34 -12.93 -25.18
CA LYS A 356 -1.28 -12.53 -26.10
C LYS A 356 -1.84 -11.64 -27.21
N PHE A 357 -1.10 -10.58 -27.55
CA PHE A 357 -1.36 -9.76 -28.72
C PHE A 357 -0.08 -9.53 -29.53
N LYS A 358 -0.26 -9.13 -30.79
CA LYS A 358 0.82 -8.77 -31.72
C LYS A 358 0.64 -7.33 -32.19
N PHE A 359 1.76 -6.70 -32.53
CA PHE A 359 1.80 -5.38 -33.15
C PHE A 359 2.79 -5.34 -34.31
N ASP A 360 2.71 -4.30 -35.14
CA ASP A 360 3.69 -4.10 -36.21
C ASP A 360 5.00 -3.56 -35.63
N TRP A 361 6.09 -4.30 -35.79
CA TRP A 361 7.42 -3.87 -35.34
C TRP A 361 7.96 -2.67 -36.13
N ASN A 362 7.42 -2.40 -37.32
CA ASN A 362 7.77 -1.22 -38.10
C ASN A 362 7.12 0.05 -37.55
N ASP A 363 6.03 -0.06 -36.78
CA ASP A 363 5.42 1.06 -36.07
C ASP A 363 6.37 1.55 -34.95
N GLN A 364 6.88 2.77 -35.12
CA GLN A 364 7.80 3.39 -34.17
C GLN A 364 7.17 3.63 -32.79
N PHE A 365 5.86 3.87 -32.75
CA PHE A 365 5.14 4.08 -31.49
C PHE A 365 5.21 2.82 -30.62
N TRP A 366 4.80 1.66 -31.18
CA TRP A 366 4.84 0.40 -30.45
C TRP A 366 6.26 -0.09 -30.18
N LYS A 367 7.19 0.13 -31.11
CA LYS A 367 8.62 -0.15 -30.90
C LYS A 367 9.15 0.58 -29.67
N ASN A 368 8.87 1.88 -29.56
CA ASN A 368 9.33 2.70 -28.44
C ASN A 368 8.70 2.26 -27.11
N ILE A 369 7.40 1.93 -27.09
CA ILE A 369 6.73 1.41 -25.89
C ILE A 369 7.37 0.09 -25.46
N LYS A 370 7.50 -0.87 -26.38
CA LYS A 370 8.10 -2.18 -26.09
C LYS A 370 9.50 -2.04 -25.52
N LEU A 371 10.37 -1.27 -26.18
CA LEU A 371 11.76 -1.09 -25.75
C LEU A 371 11.86 -0.38 -24.40
N ASN A 372 11.03 0.63 -24.14
CA ASN A 372 10.98 1.28 -22.84
C ASN A 372 10.58 0.33 -21.70
N GLU A 373 9.69 -0.62 -21.96
CA GLU A 373 9.21 -1.56 -20.93
C GLU A 373 10.17 -2.72 -20.68
N VAL A 374 10.87 -3.21 -21.72
CA VAL A 374 11.81 -4.34 -21.57
C VAL A 374 13.21 -3.91 -21.13
N ILE A 375 13.55 -2.63 -21.23
CA ILE A 375 14.80 -2.06 -20.72
C ILE A 375 14.48 -1.32 -19.42
N LYS A 376 14.81 -1.96 -18.29
CA LYS A 376 14.69 -1.36 -16.96
C LYS A 376 15.99 -0.67 -16.57
N ILE A 377 15.86 0.51 -15.98
CA ILE A 377 16.98 1.26 -15.42
C ILE A 377 16.66 1.49 -13.95
N ASP A 378 17.48 0.95 -13.07
CA ASP A 378 17.35 1.10 -11.63
C ASP A 378 18.51 1.91 -11.07
N THR A 379 18.25 2.60 -9.97
CA THR A 379 19.28 3.24 -9.15
C THR A 379 19.92 2.23 -8.20
N ILE A 380 21.15 2.51 -7.77
CA ILE A 380 21.96 1.61 -6.94
C ILE A 380 21.80 1.89 -5.45
N LYS A 381 22.06 3.13 -5.00
CA LYS A 381 22.18 3.48 -3.58
C LYS A 381 20.84 3.82 -2.93
N TYR A 382 20.06 4.67 -3.58
CA TYR A 382 18.74 5.09 -3.10
C TYR A 382 17.70 4.81 -4.17
N GLY A 383 16.47 4.50 -3.76
CA GLY A 383 15.35 4.36 -4.70
C GLY A 383 15.11 5.64 -5.50
N ILE A 384 14.27 5.53 -6.54
CA ILE A 384 13.94 6.65 -7.43
C ILE A 384 13.38 7.83 -6.64
N SER A 385 12.55 7.57 -5.62
CA SER A 385 11.96 8.60 -4.76
C SER A 385 12.99 9.42 -3.96
N ASN A 386 14.19 8.89 -3.73
CA ASN A 386 15.21 9.48 -2.84
C ASN A 386 16.54 9.78 -3.56
N THR A 387 16.51 9.87 -4.89
CA THR A 387 17.68 10.16 -5.73
C THR A 387 17.65 11.60 -6.23
N ASP A 388 18.79 12.31 -6.12
CA ASP A 388 19.00 13.58 -6.85
C ASP A 388 19.49 13.31 -8.27
N PHE A 389 18.60 13.51 -9.23
CA PHE A 389 18.84 13.28 -10.65
C PHE A 389 19.78 14.31 -11.29
N LEU A 390 20.05 15.46 -10.66
CA LEU A 390 21.05 16.43 -11.15
C LEU A 390 22.48 15.94 -10.95
N SER A 391 22.72 15.18 -9.87
CA SER A 391 24.02 14.57 -9.57
C SER A 391 24.22 13.20 -10.21
N LEU A 392 23.20 12.66 -10.88
CA LEU A 392 23.20 11.30 -11.38
C LEU A 392 24.28 11.08 -12.47
N THR A 393 25.03 9.99 -12.32
CA THR A 393 26.01 9.50 -13.28
C THR A 393 25.68 8.06 -13.71
N LYS A 394 26.33 7.58 -14.76
CA LYS A 394 26.15 6.20 -15.25
C LYS A 394 26.50 5.16 -14.18
N ASP A 395 27.47 5.47 -13.31
CA ASP A 395 27.92 4.58 -12.23
C ASP A 395 26.88 4.42 -11.11
N ASN A 396 25.87 5.28 -11.06
CA ASN A 396 24.77 5.19 -10.10
C ASN A 396 23.60 4.30 -10.58
N LEU A 397 23.70 3.75 -11.79
CA LEU A 397 22.61 3.06 -12.48
C LEU A 397 22.95 1.61 -12.79
N ILE A 398 21.91 0.77 -12.80
CA ILE A 398 21.95 -0.61 -13.28
C ILE A 398 20.98 -0.71 -14.46
N VAL A 399 21.49 -1.24 -15.57
CA VAL A 399 20.68 -1.54 -16.75
C VAL A 399 20.28 -3.02 -16.71
N LYS A 400 18.98 -3.28 -16.80
CA LYS A 400 18.43 -4.64 -16.89
C LYS A 400 17.66 -4.82 -18.18
N ILE A 401 17.93 -5.93 -18.84
CA ILE A 401 17.31 -6.30 -20.11
C ILE A 401 16.40 -7.49 -19.85
N LEU A 402 15.09 -7.30 -20.02
CA LEU A 402 14.08 -8.32 -19.75
C LEU A 402 13.72 -9.15 -20.97
N ASN A 403 14.10 -8.71 -22.17
CA ASN A 403 13.79 -9.40 -23.41
C ASN A 403 15.05 -9.99 -24.04
N LYS A 404 14.99 -11.27 -24.40
CA LYS A 404 16.14 -11.99 -24.94
C LYS A 404 16.65 -11.41 -26.26
N ASP A 405 15.86 -10.66 -27.02
CA ASP A 405 16.24 -10.16 -28.35
C ASP A 405 16.99 -8.82 -28.30
N VAL A 406 17.08 -8.19 -27.13
CA VAL A 406 17.96 -7.06 -26.87
C VAL A 406 19.31 -7.61 -26.39
N ARG A 407 20.38 -7.35 -27.16
CA ARG A 407 21.73 -7.89 -26.92
C ARG A 407 22.53 -7.04 -25.94
N ASN A 408 22.51 -5.72 -26.10
CA ASN A 408 23.21 -4.79 -25.22
C ASN A 408 22.46 -3.46 -25.13
N VAL A 409 22.66 -2.74 -24.02
CA VAL A 409 22.15 -1.39 -23.83
C VAL A 409 23.22 -0.57 -23.13
N ASP A 410 23.68 0.49 -23.79
CA ASP A 410 24.64 1.44 -23.23
C ASP A 410 23.94 2.77 -22.93
N ILE A 411 24.20 3.36 -21.77
CA ILE A 411 23.74 4.72 -21.48
C ILE A 411 24.68 5.66 -22.22
N LYS A 412 24.21 6.28 -23.31
CA LYS A 412 24.99 7.25 -24.08
C LYS A 412 25.10 8.56 -23.32
N LYS A 413 23.96 9.10 -22.88
CA LYS A 413 23.84 10.42 -22.23
C LYS A 413 22.76 10.41 -21.15
N ILE A 414 23.00 11.17 -20.08
CA ILE A 414 22.00 11.58 -19.10
C ILE A 414 21.70 13.05 -19.38
N GLU A 415 20.48 13.35 -19.83
CA GLU A 415 20.03 14.71 -20.08
C GLU A 415 19.55 15.31 -18.75
N LYS A 416 20.36 16.23 -18.21
CA LYS A 416 20.03 16.95 -16.99
C LYS A 416 18.94 17.97 -17.31
N THR A 417 17.92 18.00 -16.46
CA THR A 417 16.86 19.02 -16.48
C THR A 417 17.05 19.97 -15.29
N ASN A 418 16.20 20.98 -15.12
CA ASN A 418 16.19 21.78 -13.88
C ASN A 418 15.43 21.08 -12.74
N ASP A 419 14.82 19.93 -13.02
CA ASP A 419 14.10 19.11 -12.06
C ASP A 419 15.06 18.06 -11.46
N PHE A 420 15.23 18.12 -10.14
CA PHE A 420 16.12 17.21 -9.41
C PHE A 420 15.51 15.83 -9.13
N ARG A 421 14.23 15.65 -9.43
CA ARG A 421 13.47 14.41 -9.20
C ARG A 421 13.25 13.60 -10.47
N ASN A 422 13.66 14.11 -11.63
CA ASN A 422 13.49 13.47 -12.93
C ASN A 422 14.69 13.70 -13.87
N ALA A 423 14.97 12.70 -14.71
CA ALA A 423 15.94 12.81 -15.79
C ALA A 423 15.44 12.09 -17.06
N LYS A 424 16.12 12.37 -18.17
CA LYS A 424 15.95 11.66 -19.43
C LYS A 424 17.27 11.00 -19.81
N LEU A 425 17.21 9.74 -20.18
CA LEU A 425 18.33 8.96 -20.66
C LEU A 425 18.25 8.79 -22.17
N VAL A 426 19.39 8.92 -22.84
CA VAL A 426 19.58 8.47 -24.21
C VAL A 426 20.36 7.18 -24.16
N LEU A 427 19.75 6.10 -24.65
CA LEU A 427 20.29 4.75 -24.63
C LEU A 427 20.65 4.30 -26.04
N ASP A 428 21.84 3.74 -26.21
CA ASP A 428 22.21 3.01 -27.42
C ASP A 428 21.83 1.54 -27.22
N VAL A 429 20.86 1.07 -27.98
CA VAL A 429 20.29 -0.29 -27.89
C VAL A 429 20.79 -1.11 -29.08
N LEU A 430 21.47 -2.21 -28.79
CA LEU A 430 21.90 -3.20 -29.78
C LEU A 430 20.97 -4.40 -29.70
N LEU A 431 20.30 -4.71 -30.81
CA LEU A 431 19.47 -5.91 -30.95
C LEU A 431 20.30 -7.12 -31.39
N LYS A 432 19.74 -8.32 -31.25
CA LYS A 432 20.39 -9.58 -31.66
C LYS A 432 20.72 -9.67 -33.15
N ASP A 433 19.91 -9.03 -33.99
CA ASP A 433 20.14 -8.91 -35.45
C ASP A 433 21.23 -7.88 -35.81
N ASN A 434 21.96 -7.36 -34.80
CA ASN A 434 22.97 -6.31 -34.89
C ASN A 434 22.44 -4.93 -35.30
N LYS A 435 21.12 -4.73 -35.31
CA LYS A 435 20.53 -3.41 -35.49
C LYS A 435 20.80 -2.54 -34.27
N LYS A 436 21.30 -1.33 -34.51
CA LYS A 436 21.48 -0.29 -33.49
C LYS A 436 20.30 0.68 -33.51
N LEU A 437 19.80 1.02 -32.33
CA LEU A 437 18.70 1.95 -32.13
C LEU A 437 19.07 2.94 -31.03
N GLU A 438 18.61 4.17 -31.15
CA GLU A 438 18.66 5.14 -30.04
C GLU A 438 17.28 5.18 -29.36
N LEU A 439 17.25 5.04 -28.04
CA LEU A 439 16.04 5.08 -27.24
C LEU A 439 16.10 6.20 -26.21
N ASN A 440 15.04 7.01 -26.18
CA ASN A 440 14.83 8.01 -25.14
C ASN A 440 13.99 7.41 -24.00
N LYS A 441 14.54 7.36 -22.79
CA LYS A 441 13.87 6.81 -21.60
C LYS A 441 13.77 7.85 -20.50
N LYS A 442 12.56 8.09 -20.00
CA LYS A 442 12.34 8.92 -18.80
C LYS A 442 12.59 8.08 -17.55
N ILE A 443 13.25 8.67 -16.55
CA ILE A 443 13.46 8.10 -15.21
C ILE A 443 13.18 9.17 -14.16
N GLY A 444 12.66 8.76 -12.99
CA GLY A 444 12.27 9.71 -11.94
C GLY A 444 10.88 9.41 -11.39
N VAL A 445 10.40 10.29 -10.53
CA VAL A 445 9.09 10.15 -9.85
C VAL A 445 7.91 10.66 -10.69
N GLY A 446 8.17 11.21 -11.87
CA GLY A 446 7.15 11.85 -12.70
C GLY A 446 6.72 13.19 -12.09
N LYS A 447 5.41 13.47 -12.12
CA LYS A 447 4.86 14.70 -11.51
C LYS A 447 4.74 14.53 -10.00
N TYR A 448 5.00 15.61 -9.27
CA TYR A 448 5.01 15.64 -7.82
C TYR A 448 4.70 17.03 -7.27
N SER A 449 4.40 17.07 -5.97
CA SER A 449 4.28 18.30 -5.20
C SER A 449 5.29 18.33 -4.06
N LEU A 450 5.66 19.54 -3.63
CA LEU A 450 6.61 19.76 -2.56
C LEU A 450 5.85 20.00 -1.25
N LEU A 451 6.20 19.26 -0.20
CA LEU A 451 5.67 19.51 1.15
C LEU A 451 6.39 20.67 1.84
N TYR A 452 7.71 20.77 1.62
CA TYR A 452 8.58 21.83 2.14
C TYR A 452 9.25 22.55 0.96
N GLU A 453 9.94 23.66 1.24
CA GLU A 453 10.63 24.45 0.23
C GLU A 453 11.59 23.62 -0.65
N ASN A 454 11.67 23.98 -1.93
CA ASN A 454 12.41 23.23 -2.95
C ASN A 454 13.85 22.92 -2.54
N ASP A 455 14.58 23.93 -2.06
CA ASP A 455 15.99 23.79 -1.70
C ASP A 455 16.16 22.90 -0.47
N PHE A 456 15.23 22.97 0.49
CA PHE A 456 15.21 22.05 1.63
C PHE A 456 15.00 20.61 1.19
N ILE A 457 13.99 20.32 0.36
CA ILE A 457 13.75 18.96 -0.14
C ILE A 457 14.93 18.46 -0.96
N LYS A 458 15.50 19.29 -1.85
CA LYS A 458 16.64 18.91 -2.69
C LYS A 458 17.85 18.52 -1.85
N ASN A 459 18.19 19.32 -0.83
CA ASN A 459 19.34 19.05 0.03
C ASN A 459 19.14 17.82 0.93
N ASN A 460 17.88 17.42 1.18
CA ASN A 460 17.53 16.32 2.08
C ASN A 460 16.81 15.16 1.36
N ILE A 461 16.95 15.02 0.04
CA ILE A 461 16.18 14.03 -0.73
C ILE A 461 16.62 12.59 -0.44
N GLN A 462 17.85 12.41 0.05
CA GLN A 462 18.42 11.14 0.51
C GLN A 462 17.83 10.73 1.88
N ALA A 463 16.50 10.71 1.95
CA ALA A 463 15.70 10.51 3.14
C ALA A 463 15.24 9.05 3.27
N PRO A 464 15.86 8.23 4.13
CA PRO A 464 15.34 6.89 4.38
C PRO A 464 13.97 6.94 5.09
N TYR A 465 13.17 5.91 4.90
CA TYR A 465 11.89 5.73 5.59
C TYR A 465 12.12 5.24 7.02
N PHE A 466 11.39 5.79 7.99
CA PHE A 466 11.48 5.32 9.37
C PHE A 466 10.35 4.36 9.72
N THR A 467 10.67 3.27 10.42
CA THR A 467 9.70 2.33 11.01
C THR A 467 9.59 2.54 12.51
N THR A 468 8.35 2.47 13.03
CA THR A 468 8.03 2.70 14.45
C THR A 468 7.43 1.48 15.12
N GLU A 469 7.72 0.29 14.59
CA GLU A 469 7.03 -0.92 14.98
C GLU A 469 7.33 -1.31 16.42
N ARG A 470 6.28 -1.66 17.16
CA ARG A 470 6.32 -2.06 18.58
C ARG A 470 6.98 -1.05 19.53
N LEU A 471 7.10 0.21 19.13
CA LEU A 471 7.43 1.27 20.08
C LEU A 471 6.26 1.43 21.07
N THR A 472 6.59 1.48 22.35
CA THR A 472 5.66 1.85 23.42
C THR A 472 5.79 3.34 23.76
N GLN A 473 4.86 3.89 24.53
CA GLN A 473 4.94 5.31 24.92
C GLN A 473 6.21 5.58 25.76
N GLU A 474 6.62 4.62 26.57
CA GLU A 474 7.83 4.67 27.39
C GLU A 474 9.09 4.72 26.52
N ASN A 475 9.11 4.01 25.39
CA ASN A 475 10.22 4.09 24.44
C ASN A 475 10.37 5.50 23.83
N LEU A 476 9.26 6.22 23.60
CA LEU A 476 9.29 7.51 22.91
C LEU A 476 10.02 8.60 23.68
N GLN A 477 10.06 8.51 25.01
CA GLN A 477 10.79 9.48 25.84
C GLN A 477 12.30 9.46 25.56
N SER A 478 12.81 8.34 25.04
CA SER A 478 14.21 8.14 24.70
C SER A 478 14.52 8.33 23.21
N VAL A 479 13.50 8.62 22.39
CA VAL A 479 13.71 8.89 20.95
C VAL A 479 14.13 10.34 20.77
N ASN A 480 15.31 10.57 20.21
CA ASN A 480 15.79 11.92 19.87
C ASN A 480 16.03 12.05 18.35
N LYS A 481 16.44 13.24 17.90
CA LYS A 481 16.70 13.53 16.47
C LYS A 481 18.13 13.18 16.02
N ASP A 482 18.89 12.35 16.76
CA ASP A 482 20.28 12.03 16.42
C ASP A 482 20.41 11.32 15.05
N PHE A 483 19.34 10.66 14.60
CA PHE A 483 19.30 10.04 13.27
C PHE A 483 19.40 11.06 12.12
N PHE A 484 19.12 12.35 12.34
CA PHE A 484 19.39 13.39 11.34
C PHE A 484 20.87 13.43 10.96
N ARG A 485 21.74 13.38 11.98
CA ARG A 485 23.20 13.36 11.79
C ARG A 485 23.68 12.02 11.26
N GLN A 486 23.07 10.91 11.71
CA GLN A 486 23.47 9.58 11.26
C GLN A 486 23.26 9.39 9.76
N PHE A 487 22.15 9.90 9.21
CA PHE A 487 21.77 9.68 7.82
C PHE A 487 22.03 10.87 6.90
N ASP A 488 22.61 11.96 7.43
CA ASP A 488 22.91 13.19 6.68
C ASP A 488 21.68 13.74 5.93
N SER A 489 20.55 13.75 6.64
CA SER A 489 19.27 14.26 6.15
C SER A 489 18.50 14.87 7.29
N GLU A 490 17.81 15.97 7.03
CA GLU A 490 16.85 16.62 7.92
C GLU A 490 15.40 16.33 7.51
N LEU A 491 15.19 15.43 6.56
CA LEU A 491 13.88 14.99 6.08
C LEU A 491 13.74 13.48 6.20
N PHE A 492 12.63 13.02 6.78
CA PHE A 492 12.27 11.61 6.79
C PHE A 492 10.75 11.47 6.64
N SER A 493 10.31 10.48 5.89
CA SER A 493 8.89 10.13 5.78
C SER A 493 8.63 8.80 6.46
N GLY A 494 7.46 8.63 7.09
CA GLY A 494 6.99 7.31 7.42
C GLY A 494 5.68 7.22 8.18
N GLY A 495 5.32 6.00 8.55
CA GLY A 495 4.16 5.75 9.40
C GLY A 495 2.85 5.42 8.71
N TYR A 496 2.64 5.68 7.42
CA TYR A 496 1.39 5.28 6.76
C TYR A 496 1.20 3.75 6.81
N ALA A 497 -0.01 3.32 7.17
CA ALA A 497 -0.36 1.90 7.35
C ALA A 497 0.43 1.19 8.47
N SER A 498 1.01 1.94 9.41
CA SER A 498 1.73 1.36 10.55
C SER A 498 0.84 1.18 11.77
N SER A 499 0.94 0.01 12.40
CA SER A 499 0.33 -0.25 13.71
C SER A 499 1.21 0.30 14.83
N ARG A 500 0.64 1.10 15.73
CA ARG A 500 1.36 1.81 16.79
C ARG A 500 0.83 1.45 18.18
N GLY A 501 1.74 1.35 19.15
CA GLY A 501 1.44 1.12 20.57
C GLY A 501 1.62 2.36 21.45
N PHE A 502 2.23 3.43 20.94
CA PHE A 502 2.81 4.48 21.79
C PHE A 502 1.94 5.72 22.07
N TYR A 503 0.68 5.73 21.62
CA TYR A 503 -0.23 6.86 21.89
C TYR A 503 -1.00 6.74 23.20
N ALA A 504 -0.76 5.68 23.98
CA ALA A 504 -1.32 5.49 25.31
C ALA A 504 -0.35 4.68 26.20
N PRO A 505 -0.37 4.91 27.53
CA PRO A 505 0.56 4.25 28.44
C PRO A 505 0.21 2.78 28.61
N LYS A 506 1.22 1.94 28.90
CA LYS A 506 1.05 0.50 29.19
C LYS A 506 0.43 -0.32 28.05
N ILE A 507 0.50 0.17 26.82
CA ILE A 507 0.05 -0.55 25.63
C ILE A 507 1.22 -1.35 25.05
N THR A 508 1.15 -2.68 25.15
CA THR A 508 2.16 -3.59 24.57
C THR A 508 1.71 -4.19 23.25
N THR A 509 0.41 -4.43 23.07
CA THR A 509 -0.21 -4.80 21.79
C THR A 509 -0.55 -3.52 21.01
N PRO A 510 -0.11 -3.32 19.76
CA PRO A 510 -0.51 -2.16 18.97
C PRO A 510 -2.03 -2.06 18.81
N ILE A 511 -2.61 -0.93 19.22
CA ILE A 511 -4.08 -0.69 19.17
C ILE A 511 -4.46 0.47 18.25
N PHE A 512 -3.48 1.16 17.69
CA PHE A 512 -3.69 2.31 16.82
C PHE A 512 -3.20 1.98 15.40
N MET A 513 -4.01 2.29 14.38
CA MET A 513 -3.60 2.30 12.99
C MET A 513 -3.35 3.74 12.56
N HIS A 514 -2.18 3.99 12.02
CA HIS A 514 -1.80 5.30 11.52
C HIS A 514 -2.25 5.48 10.06
N ILE A 515 -3.16 6.43 9.84
CA ILE A 515 -3.88 6.62 8.57
C ILE A 515 -3.29 7.73 7.67
N GLY A 516 -2.31 8.47 8.17
CA GLY A 516 -1.55 9.47 7.43
C GLY A 516 -0.07 9.09 7.34
N GLU A 517 0.72 9.93 6.68
CA GLU A 517 2.18 9.84 6.68
C GLU A 517 2.74 10.99 7.53
N ASP A 518 3.72 10.68 8.36
CA ASP A 518 4.49 11.65 9.12
C ASP A 518 5.73 12.04 8.31
N TYR A 519 5.89 13.33 8.06
CA TYR A 519 7.06 13.91 7.41
C TYR A 519 7.88 14.68 8.44
N VAL A 520 8.89 14.03 8.99
CA VAL A 520 9.77 14.55 10.04
C VAL A 520 10.74 15.57 9.45
N ALA A 521 10.86 16.73 10.10
CA ALA A 521 11.86 17.73 9.75
C ALA A 521 12.29 18.60 10.95
N ASN A 522 13.05 19.64 10.67
CA ASN A 522 13.42 20.65 11.66
C ASN A 522 12.20 21.44 12.14
N ASP A 523 12.29 21.90 13.39
CA ASP A 523 11.22 22.69 14.02
C ASP A 523 10.94 23.94 13.17
N PHE A 524 9.67 24.30 13.04
CA PHE A 524 9.22 25.46 12.27
C PHE A 524 9.55 25.43 10.77
N GLN A 525 9.89 24.28 10.20
CA GLN A 525 10.00 24.14 8.75
C GLN A 525 8.68 24.56 8.07
N ALA A 526 8.76 25.36 7.00
CA ALA A 526 7.60 25.90 6.31
C ALA A 526 6.88 24.81 5.49
N VAL A 527 5.58 24.62 5.75
CA VAL A 527 4.70 23.68 5.04
C VAL A 527 4.02 24.37 3.88
N LEU A 528 4.07 23.75 2.70
CA LEU A 528 3.58 24.32 1.45
C LEU A 528 2.23 23.74 1.01
N MET A 529 1.45 24.56 0.31
CA MET A 529 0.25 24.14 -0.41
C MET A 529 0.64 23.21 -1.58
N PRO A 530 0.10 21.98 -1.67
CA PRO A 530 0.53 21.02 -2.69
C PRO A 530 0.00 21.32 -4.10
N TYR A 531 -1.19 21.91 -4.21
CA TYR A 531 -1.85 22.28 -5.46
C TYR A 531 -2.55 23.62 -5.29
N ASP A 532 -2.94 24.26 -6.39
CA ASP A 532 -3.93 25.33 -6.31
C ASP A 532 -5.21 24.78 -5.66
N GLY A 533 -5.79 25.54 -4.73
CA GLY A 533 -6.94 25.06 -3.99
C GLY A 533 -7.43 26.06 -2.95
N GLU A 534 -8.18 25.54 -1.98
CA GLU A 534 -8.87 26.32 -0.98
C GLU A 534 -8.50 25.81 0.41
N ILE A 535 -8.12 26.72 1.32
CA ILE A 535 -8.03 26.40 2.73
C ILE A 535 -9.41 26.63 3.35
N ILE A 536 -9.91 25.63 4.08
CA ILE A 536 -11.28 25.62 4.61
C ILE A 536 -11.34 25.65 6.14
N ALA A 537 -10.21 25.38 6.81
CA ALA A 537 -10.09 25.52 8.25
C ALA A 537 -8.63 25.61 8.70
N ALA A 538 -8.41 26.33 9.81
CA ALA A 538 -7.15 26.42 10.50
C ALA A 538 -7.44 26.60 12.01
N TYR A 539 -7.00 25.65 12.84
CA TYR A 539 -7.32 25.65 14.27
C TYR A 539 -6.33 24.86 15.12
N GLU A 540 -6.23 25.19 16.40
CA GLU A 540 -5.35 24.54 17.37
C GLU A 540 -6.13 23.63 18.33
N LEU A 541 -5.70 22.38 18.47
CA LEU A 541 -6.17 21.47 19.51
C LEU A 541 -5.08 21.26 20.58
N THR A 542 -4.83 22.28 21.40
CA THR A 542 -3.78 22.27 22.44
C THR A 542 -3.96 21.12 23.44
N THR A 543 -2.97 20.24 23.56
CA THR A 543 -2.88 19.28 24.68
C THR A 543 -1.71 19.65 25.58
N LYS A 544 -1.81 19.34 26.87
CA LYS A 544 -0.66 19.36 27.79
C LYS A 544 -0.10 17.97 28.05
N ILE A 545 -0.71 16.92 27.49
CA ILE A 545 -0.33 15.54 27.70
C ILE A 545 0.62 15.11 26.57
N PRO A 546 1.88 14.77 26.87
CA PRO A 546 2.83 14.27 25.88
C PRO A 546 2.31 13.03 25.15
N PHE A 547 2.66 12.92 23.88
CA PHE A 547 2.35 11.84 22.92
C PHE A 547 0.86 11.62 22.60
N THR A 548 -0.03 12.57 22.94
CA THR A 548 -1.48 12.43 22.74
C THR A 548 -2.13 13.61 21.99
N GLY A 549 -1.33 14.57 21.53
CA GLY A 549 -1.81 15.83 20.95
C GLY A 549 -1.89 15.82 19.43
N VAL A 550 -2.89 16.52 18.89
CA VAL A 550 -3.02 16.78 17.44
C VAL A 550 -2.25 18.06 17.03
N GLY A 551 -2.11 19.02 17.94
CA GLY A 551 -1.48 20.31 17.68
C GLY A 551 -2.37 21.21 16.80
N THR A 552 -1.73 22.02 15.95
CA THR A 552 -2.44 22.88 15.00
C THR A 552 -2.73 22.14 13.70
N VAL A 553 -3.93 22.34 13.18
CA VAL A 553 -4.48 21.69 12.00
C VAL A 553 -4.77 22.73 10.93
N VAL A 554 -4.37 22.45 9.70
CA VAL A 554 -4.83 23.15 8.48
C VAL A 554 -5.49 22.13 7.57
N VAL A 555 -6.67 22.45 7.04
CA VAL A 555 -7.39 21.57 6.09
C VAL A 555 -7.61 22.29 4.78
N VAL A 556 -7.28 21.59 3.70
CA VAL A 556 -7.35 22.10 2.33
C VAL A 556 -8.28 21.25 1.48
N LYS A 557 -8.95 21.91 0.55
CA LYS A 557 -9.82 21.36 -0.48
C LYS A 557 -9.19 21.62 -1.84
N ILE A 558 -8.96 20.55 -2.61
CA ILE A 558 -8.28 20.62 -3.91
C ILE A 558 -9.17 20.00 -4.96
N LYS A 559 -9.40 20.69 -6.08
CA LYS A 559 -10.24 20.14 -7.14
C LYS A 559 -9.56 18.96 -7.84
N VAL A 560 -10.35 17.98 -8.25
CA VAL A 560 -9.82 16.81 -8.99
C VAL A 560 -9.19 17.20 -10.34
N SER A 561 -9.65 18.29 -10.95
CA SER A 561 -9.08 18.87 -12.17
C SER A 561 -7.63 19.32 -11.99
N ASP A 562 -7.26 19.73 -10.78
CA ASP A 562 -5.96 20.35 -10.48
C ASP A 562 -4.92 19.29 -10.07
N LEU A 563 -5.38 18.05 -9.83
CA LEU A 563 -4.52 16.92 -9.53
C LEU A 563 -3.79 16.45 -10.78
N ASP A 564 -2.47 16.31 -10.62
CA ASP A 564 -1.55 15.83 -11.64
C ASP A 564 -1.36 14.31 -11.59
N TRP A 565 -2.36 13.57 -11.10
CA TRP A 565 -2.36 12.11 -11.03
C TRP A 565 -2.57 11.48 -12.41
N SER A 566 -2.02 10.28 -12.62
CA SER A 566 -2.24 9.52 -13.86
C SER A 566 -3.71 9.12 -14.01
N PRO A 567 -4.20 8.85 -15.24
CA PRO A 567 -5.56 8.34 -15.44
C PRO A 567 -5.88 7.12 -14.57
N LYS A 568 -4.93 6.19 -14.46
CA LYS A 568 -5.04 5.01 -13.59
C LYS A 568 -5.14 5.34 -12.11
N GLU A 569 -4.33 6.28 -11.63
CA GLU A 569 -4.41 6.74 -10.24
C GLU A 569 -5.77 7.38 -9.95
N LYS A 570 -6.33 8.17 -10.89
CA LYS A 570 -7.68 8.74 -10.75
C LYS A 570 -8.75 7.64 -10.72
N GLU A 571 -8.66 6.65 -11.61
CA GLU A 571 -9.57 5.49 -11.63
C GLU A 571 -9.57 4.75 -10.28
N ILE A 572 -8.40 4.40 -9.75
CA ILE A 572 -8.26 3.58 -8.54
C ILE A 572 -8.61 4.38 -7.27
N TYR A 573 -8.06 5.58 -7.13
CA TYR A 573 -8.12 6.33 -5.87
C TYR A 573 -9.31 7.27 -5.79
N LEU A 574 -9.81 7.81 -6.91
CA LEU A 574 -10.95 8.74 -6.90
C LEU A 574 -12.27 8.06 -7.26
N ASN A 575 -12.25 7.02 -8.09
CA ASN A 575 -13.40 6.20 -8.50
C ASN A 575 -14.72 6.97 -8.58
N ASP A 576 -14.92 7.64 -9.73
CA ASP A 576 -16.03 8.55 -10.05
C ASP A 576 -16.08 9.89 -9.30
N ASN A 577 -15.22 10.15 -8.30
CA ASN A 577 -15.09 11.50 -7.75
C ASN A 577 -14.43 12.45 -8.77
N LYS A 578 -15.18 13.46 -9.20
CA LYS A 578 -14.75 14.50 -10.14
C LYS A 578 -14.70 15.89 -9.53
N GLU A 579 -15.06 16.03 -8.26
CA GLU A 579 -15.20 17.33 -7.62
C GLU A 579 -13.91 17.77 -6.95
N HIS A 580 -13.60 17.15 -5.81
CA HIS A 580 -12.47 17.56 -4.98
C HIS A 580 -12.01 16.45 -4.04
N ILE A 581 -10.77 16.56 -3.58
CA ILE A 581 -10.21 15.82 -2.46
C ILE A 581 -10.00 16.76 -1.28
N TYR A 582 -9.79 16.20 -0.10
CA TYR A 582 -9.32 16.95 1.06
C TYR A 582 -7.95 16.45 1.51
N MET A 583 -7.12 17.36 2.02
CA MET A 583 -5.91 17.01 2.75
C MET A 583 -5.88 17.78 4.07
N SER A 584 -5.35 17.16 5.11
CA SER A 584 -5.15 17.82 6.41
C SER A 584 -3.69 17.76 6.81
N PHE A 585 -3.15 18.86 7.32
CA PHE A 585 -1.81 19.01 7.86
C PHE A 585 -1.92 19.26 9.36
N LEU A 586 -1.21 18.46 10.15
CA LEU A 586 -1.30 18.46 11.61
C LEU A 586 0.06 18.75 12.23
N HIS A 587 0.07 18.86 13.56
CA HIS A 587 1.29 19.07 14.34
C HIS A 587 2.03 20.35 13.97
N LEU A 588 1.28 21.34 13.48
CA LEU A 588 1.81 22.65 13.11
C LEU A 588 1.93 23.56 14.35
N ASP A 589 2.79 24.57 14.26
CA ASP A 589 2.96 25.58 15.29
C ASP A 589 1.80 26.59 15.25
N ALA A 590 1.07 26.73 16.36
CA ALA A 590 -0.10 27.60 16.43
C ALA A 590 0.25 29.08 16.23
N SER A 591 1.34 29.53 16.87
CA SER A 591 1.73 30.95 16.88
C SER A 591 2.09 31.45 15.48
N ARG A 592 2.81 30.64 14.69
CA ARG A 592 3.24 30.98 13.34
C ARG A 592 2.18 30.65 12.29
N THR A 593 1.46 29.54 12.47
CA THR A 593 0.47 29.07 11.47
C THR A 593 -0.80 29.89 11.53
N LEU A 594 -1.40 30.09 12.71
CA LEU A 594 -2.68 30.81 12.84
C LEU A 594 -2.53 32.34 12.74
N ASN A 595 -1.30 32.86 12.81
CA ASN A 595 -0.97 34.27 12.58
C ASN A 595 -0.13 34.46 11.30
N ASN A 596 -0.40 33.68 10.25
CA ASN A 596 0.34 33.74 9.00
C ASN A 596 0.08 35.07 8.27
N GLN A 597 1.05 35.98 8.35
CA GLN A 597 0.97 37.32 7.75
C GLN A 597 0.80 37.29 6.23
N LYS A 598 1.42 36.33 5.53
CA LYS A 598 1.30 36.21 4.05
C LYS A 598 -0.13 35.86 3.63
N LEU A 599 -0.88 35.18 4.48
CA LEU A 599 -2.28 34.82 4.25
C LEU A 599 -3.26 35.78 4.91
N GLY A 600 -2.77 36.79 5.67
CA GLY A 600 -3.60 37.73 6.41
C GLY A 600 -4.35 37.09 7.58
N TRP A 601 -3.80 36.03 8.18
CA TRP A 601 -4.44 35.31 9.28
C TRP A 601 -4.09 35.89 10.64
N SER A 602 -5.07 35.85 11.54
CA SER A 602 -4.92 36.17 12.95
C SER A 602 -5.70 35.16 13.79
N ALA A 603 -5.08 34.67 14.85
CA ALA A 603 -5.69 33.71 15.74
C ALA A 603 -6.74 34.38 16.66
N GLU A 604 -7.91 33.76 16.76
CA GLU A 604 -9.00 34.17 17.65
C GLU A 604 -9.42 32.99 18.53
N LYS A 605 -9.91 33.28 19.75
CA LYS A 605 -10.40 32.26 20.67
C LYS A 605 -11.88 31.98 20.44
N VAL A 606 -12.24 30.71 20.33
CA VAL A 606 -13.63 30.25 20.24
C VAL A 606 -13.87 29.07 21.17
N VAL A 607 -15.14 28.82 21.48
CA VAL A 607 -15.56 27.69 22.33
C VAL A 607 -16.05 26.55 21.43
N LEU A 608 -15.39 25.40 21.51
CA LEU A 608 -15.88 24.16 20.94
C LEU A 608 -17.09 23.64 21.73
N ASN A 609 -17.94 22.84 21.09
CA ASN A 609 -19.16 22.28 21.71
C ASN A 609 -18.97 21.48 23.03
N ASN A 610 -17.75 21.14 23.42
CA ASN A 610 -17.40 20.53 24.71
C ASN A 610 -16.91 21.53 25.76
N ASN A 611 -17.21 22.83 25.59
CA ASN A 611 -16.72 23.96 26.40
C ASN A 611 -15.19 24.14 26.39
N ARG A 612 -14.46 23.44 25.52
CA ARG A 612 -13.02 23.65 25.33
C ARG A 612 -12.80 24.93 24.54
N THR A 613 -11.99 25.84 25.06
CA THR A 613 -11.53 27.01 24.30
C THR A 613 -10.37 26.60 23.38
N ILE A 614 -10.45 26.97 22.11
CA ILE A 614 -9.40 26.73 21.11
C ILE A 614 -9.05 28.03 20.37
N GLN A 615 -7.93 28.03 19.67
CA GLN A 615 -7.57 29.09 18.72
C GLN A 615 -7.98 28.68 17.30
N VAL A 616 -8.55 29.60 16.54
CA VAL A 616 -8.97 29.42 15.14
C VAL A 616 -8.61 30.66 14.32
N VAL A 617 -8.54 30.52 12.99
CA VAL A 617 -8.64 31.67 12.08
C VAL A 617 -10.11 31.86 11.76
N LYS A 618 -10.79 32.78 12.46
CA LYS A 618 -12.26 32.89 12.42
C LYS A 618 -12.83 33.23 11.04
N SER A 619 -12.06 33.96 10.23
CA SER A 619 -12.42 34.32 8.85
C SER A 619 -12.41 33.13 7.88
N LEU A 620 -11.81 32.01 8.28
CA LEU A 620 -11.60 30.84 7.44
C LEU A 620 -12.59 29.74 7.81
N THR A 621 -13.61 29.56 6.98
CA THR A 621 -14.63 28.52 7.17
C THR A 621 -14.92 27.82 5.83
N PRO A 622 -15.56 26.64 5.83
CA PRO A 622 -15.97 26.00 4.59
C PRO A 622 -16.91 26.83 3.71
N GLU A 623 -17.68 27.75 4.32
CA GLU A 623 -18.55 28.70 3.58
C GLU A 623 -17.77 29.93 3.07
N LYS A 624 -16.64 30.26 3.70
CA LYS A 624 -15.73 31.35 3.34
C LYS A 624 -14.31 30.81 3.19
N PRO A 625 -14.06 29.93 2.22
CA PRO A 625 -12.73 29.38 2.02
C PRO A 625 -11.78 30.43 1.46
N GLN A 626 -10.48 30.29 1.72
CA GLN A 626 -9.46 31.13 1.12
C GLN A 626 -8.75 30.38 0.00
N LYS A 627 -8.78 30.94 -1.21
CA LYS A 627 -8.00 30.40 -2.34
C LYS A 627 -6.52 30.64 -2.13
N VAL A 628 -5.73 29.59 -2.35
CA VAL A 628 -4.28 29.60 -2.16
C VAL A 628 -3.62 28.85 -3.30
N ALA A 629 -2.56 29.43 -3.86
CA ALA A 629 -1.81 28.83 -4.95
C ALA A 629 -0.83 27.76 -4.45
N LYS A 630 -0.51 26.78 -5.30
CA LYS A 630 0.55 25.80 -5.10
C LYS A 630 1.85 26.48 -4.66
N ASN A 631 2.59 25.82 -3.76
CA ASN A 631 3.85 26.28 -3.16
C ASN A 631 3.73 27.50 -2.21
N THR A 632 2.52 28.00 -1.93
CA THR A 632 2.34 29.01 -0.87
C THR A 632 2.56 28.39 0.50
N ILE A 633 3.23 29.10 1.42
CA ILE A 633 3.40 28.65 2.81
C ILE A 633 2.06 28.74 3.54
N ILE A 634 1.53 27.59 3.98
CA ILE A 634 0.24 27.46 4.66
C ILE A 634 0.37 27.22 6.16
N GLY A 635 1.58 26.96 6.63
CA GLY A 635 1.86 26.77 8.05
C GLY A 635 3.32 26.45 8.29
N TYR A 636 3.65 26.20 9.55
CA TYR A 636 5.00 25.88 10.00
C TYR A 636 4.94 24.69 10.94
N LEU A 637 5.91 23.79 10.87
CA LEU A 637 5.95 22.65 11.78
C LEU A 637 6.00 23.11 13.24
N GLY A 638 5.30 22.37 14.10
CA GLY A 638 5.42 22.52 15.54
C GLY A 638 6.79 22.06 16.05
N ASN A 639 6.96 22.16 17.35
CA ASN A 639 8.06 21.54 18.09
C ASN A 639 7.49 20.50 19.05
N ASN A 640 8.34 19.85 19.84
CA ASN A 640 7.90 18.85 20.82
C ASN A 640 6.80 19.38 21.76
N ALA A 641 6.86 20.66 22.14
CA ALA A 641 5.86 21.27 23.02
C ALA A 641 4.52 21.56 22.32
N SER A 642 4.53 21.89 21.02
CA SER A 642 3.32 22.30 20.29
C SER A 642 2.69 21.19 19.43
N ASN A 643 3.41 20.09 19.18
CA ASN A 643 2.92 18.96 18.39
C ASN A 643 2.40 17.77 19.21
N GLY A 644 2.28 17.92 20.53
CA GLY A 644 1.86 16.83 21.40
C GLY A 644 2.98 15.84 21.74
N GLY A 645 4.23 16.28 21.86
CA GLY A 645 5.32 15.51 22.48
C GLY A 645 6.14 14.62 21.54
N TRP A 646 5.82 14.57 20.24
CA TRP A 646 6.58 13.79 19.26
C TRP A 646 7.70 14.63 18.61
N MET A 647 8.56 14.01 17.80
CA MET A 647 9.53 14.77 16.98
C MET A 647 8.80 15.74 16.04
N SER A 648 9.40 16.88 15.70
CA SER A 648 8.77 17.82 14.76
C SER A 648 8.53 17.16 13.40
N HIS A 649 7.27 17.19 12.96
CA HIS A 649 6.83 16.58 11.72
C HIS A 649 5.51 17.21 11.27
N ALA A 650 5.23 17.18 9.97
CA ALA A 650 3.87 17.32 9.47
C ALA A 650 3.26 15.93 9.38
N HIS A 651 2.19 15.68 10.12
CA HIS A 651 1.33 14.55 9.80
C HIS A 651 0.34 14.97 8.71
N VAL A 652 0.26 14.19 7.63
CA VAL A 652 -0.61 14.49 6.49
C VAL A 652 -1.60 13.35 6.27
N ASN A 653 -2.90 13.68 6.26
CA ASN A 653 -3.94 12.77 5.78
C ASN A 653 -4.36 13.17 4.37
N LEU A 654 -4.63 12.18 3.53
CA LEU A 654 -5.20 12.34 2.20
C LEU A 654 -6.58 11.66 2.15
N TYR A 655 -7.62 12.47 1.96
CA TYR A 655 -9.00 12.04 1.84
C TYR A 655 -9.44 12.14 0.37
N THR A 656 -9.57 11.00 -0.30
CA THR A 656 -9.99 10.94 -1.71
C THR A 656 -11.42 11.40 -1.95
N ASN A 657 -12.23 11.45 -0.90
CA ASN A 657 -13.67 11.77 -0.91
C ASN A 657 -14.50 10.92 -1.90
N ARG A 658 -13.98 9.76 -2.32
CA ARG A 658 -14.63 8.90 -3.31
C ARG A 658 -16.01 8.41 -2.85
N PRO A 659 -17.04 8.43 -3.73
CA PRO A 659 -18.36 7.90 -3.38
C PRO A 659 -18.37 6.37 -3.25
N SER A 660 -17.47 5.70 -3.96
CA SER A 660 -17.34 4.25 -3.97
C SER A 660 -15.87 3.82 -3.99
N TYR A 661 -15.56 2.67 -3.39
CA TYR A 661 -14.31 1.95 -3.57
C TYR A 661 -14.36 1.09 -4.84
N LEU A 662 -13.33 1.19 -5.69
CA LEU A 662 -13.12 0.29 -6.82
C LEU A 662 -12.27 -0.89 -6.36
N SER A 663 -12.80 -2.12 -6.41
CA SER A 663 -12.02 -3.32 -6.13
C SER A 663 -11.09 -3.68 -7.30
N GLU A 664 -10.14 -4.61 -7.10
CA GLU A 664 -9.31 -5.10 -8.21
C GLU A 664 -10.11 -5.89 -9.25
N ASN A 665 -11.35 -6.29 -8.92
CA ASN A 665 -12.33 -6.85 -9.85
C ASN A 665 -13.08 -5.78 -10.66
N TYR A 666 -12.75 -4.50 -10.46
CA TYR A 666 -13.40 -3.36 -11.10
C TYR A 666 -14.89 -3.23 -10.77
N PHE A 667 -15.31 -3.69 -9.60
CA PHE A 667 -16.66 -3.42 -9.09
C PHE A 667 -16.63 -2.27 -8.10
N SER A 668 -17.50 -1.28 -8.33
CA SER A 668 -17.70 -0.17 -7.39
C SER A 668 -18.58 -0.62 -6.23
N THR A 669 -18.11 -0.33 -5.01
CA THR A 669 -18.85 -0.57 -3.77
C THR A 669 -18.91 0.71 -2.97
N LYS A 670 -20.11 1.13 -2.54
CA LYS A 670 -20.31 2.38 -1.81
C LYS A 670 -19.34 2.49 -0.62
N ALA A 671 -18.60 3.58 -0.56
CA ALA A 671 -17.71 3.92 0.53
C ALA A 671 -18.36 4.99 1.42
N ASN A 672 -17.97 5.04 2.69
CA ASN A 672 -18.19 6.24 3.48
C ASN A 672 -17.00 7.20 3.28
N GLN A 673 -17.21 8.46 3.60
CA GLN A 673 -16.16 9.48 3.53
C GLN A 673 -15.56 9.67 4.93
N GLY A 674 -14.23 9.53 5.05
CA GLY A 674 -13.50 9.77 6.30
C GLY A 674 -13.66 11.21 6.77
N LEU A 675 -13.77 12.15 5.83
CA LEU A 675 -14.18 13.53 6.03
C LEU A 675 -15.39 13.84 5.14
N SER A 676 -16.60 13.67 5.69
CA SER A 676 -17.84 13.89 4.95
C SER A 676 -18.25 15.37 4.90
N GLU A 677 -19.05 15.74 3.91
CA GLU A 677 -19.62 17.10 3.78
C GLU A 677 -20.38 17.55 5.03
N ASP A 678 -21.06 16.62 5.74
CA ASP A 678 -21.73 16.94 7.01
C ASP A 678 -20.72 17.32 8.10
N ARG A 679 -19.56 16.66 8.16
CA ARG A 679 -18.48 17.05 9.09
C ARG A 679 -17.88 18.38 8.67
N ILE A 680 -17.74 18.63 7.36
CA ILE A 680 -17.28 19.91 6.84
C ILE A 680 -18.20 21.04 7.32
N LYS A 681 -19.50 20.92 7.06
CA LYS A 681 -20.53 21.90 7.49
C LYS A 681 -20.64 22.07 9.00
N GLN A 682 -20.20 21.09 9.79
CA GLN A 682 -20.26 21.15 11.24
C GLN A 682 -19.10 21.90 11.89
N TYR A 683 -18.03 22.20 11.14
CA TYR A 683 -16.88 22.92 11.67
C TYR A 683 -17.24 24.30 12.20
N HIS A 684 -18.11 25.01 11.47
CA HIS A 684 -18.62 26.32 11.82
C HIS A 684 -20.10 26.40 11.45
N GLN A 685 -20.96 26.71 12.43
CA GLN A 685 -22.41 26.85 12.23
C GLN A 685 -22.98 27.99 13.06
N ASN A 686 -24.02 28.64 12.55
CA ASN A 686 -24.85 29.55 13.31
C ASN A 686 -26.20 28.88 13.65
N ILE A 687 -26.39 28.48 14.91
CA ILE A 687 -27.60 27.80 15.39
C ILE A 687 -28.32 28.76 16.34
N ASN A 688 -29.53 29.18 15.99
CA ASN A 688 -30.35 30.10 16.79
C ASN A 688 -29.63 31.41 17.16
N GLY A 689 -28.85 31.97 16.22
CA GLY A 689 -28.06 33.18 16.45
C GLY A 689 -26.75 32.96 17.23
N LYS A 690 -26.48 31.72 17.68
CA LYS A 690 -25.25 31.36 18.38
C LYS A 690 -24.28 30.66 17.43
N GLU A 691 -23.09 31.24 17.33
CA GLU A 691 -21.96 30.64 16.62
C GLU A 691 -21.44 29.41 17.39
N THR A 692 -21.25 28.31 16.67
CA THR A 692 -20.77 27.03 17.20
C THR A 692 -19.64 26.48 16.35
N TRP A 693 -18.66 25.88 17.02
CA TRP A 693 -17.45 25.36 16.39
C TRP A 693 -17.25 23.87 16.73
N ARG A 694 -16.78 23.10 15.75
CA ARG A 694 -16.36 21.70 15.94
C ARG A 694 -15.05 21.41 15.21
N GLN A 695 -14.31 20.42 15.68
CA GLN A 695 -13.20 19.84 14.91
C GLN A 695 -13.72 18.90 13.82
N PHE A 696 -12.93 18.67 12.77
CA PHE A 696 -13.32 17.76 11.68
C PHE A 696 -13.31 16.25 12.02
N GLY A 697 -12.82 15.84 13.19
CA GLY A 697 -12.97 14.47 13.69
C GLY A 697 -11.66 13.81 14.16
N ASN A 698 -11.55 12.49 14.00
CA ASN A 698 -10.34 11.73 14.29
C ASN A 698 -9.31 11.99 13.19
N ILE A 699 -8.36 12.85 13.49
CA ILE A 699 -7.33 13.24 12.54
C ILE A 699 -6.05 12.47 12.91
N GLY A 700 -5.62 11.59 12.00
CA GLY A 700 -4.31 10.94 11.99
C GLY A 700 -4.16 9.52 12.53
N LEU A 701 -5.12 9.02 13.32
CA LEU A 701 -5.14 7.61 13.71
C LEU A 701 -6.56 7.05 13.86
N HIS A 702 -6.66 5.73 13.74
CA HIS A 702 -7.81 4.95 14.18
C HIS A 702 -7.42 4.06 15.35
N GLN A 703 -8.17 4.13 16.44
CA GLN A 703 -7.97 3.28 17.60
C GLN A 703 -8.93 2.08 17.56
N SER A 704 -8.46 0.90 17.95
CA SER A 704 -9.30 -0.26 18.20
C SER A 704 -10.31 0.05 19.32
N PRO A 705 -11.59 -0.33 19.17
CA PRO A 705 -12.58 -0.14 20.24
C PRO A 705 -12.33 -1.05 21.46
N GLN A 706 -11.50 -2.09 21.33
CA GLN A 706 -11.18 -3.02 22.42
C GLN A 706 -10.19 -2.40 23.39
N ARG A 707 -10.49 -2.44 24.70
CA ARG A 707 -9.63 -1.89 25.75
C ARG A 707 -8.77 -3.00 26.39
N PRO A 708 -7.49 -2.73 26.73
CA PRO A 708 -6.66 -3.67 27.48
C PRO A 708 -7.15 -3.83 28.94
N PRO A 709 -6.79 -4.92 29.64
CA PRO A 709 -5.92 -6.03 29.20
C PRO A 709 -6.63 -7.02 28.27
N TYR A 710 -5.89 -7.57 27.31
CA TYR A 710 -6.39 -8.58 26.39
C TYR A 710 -6.12 -9.98 26.93
N THR A 711 -7.17 -10.73 27.24
CA THR A 711 -7.04 -12.14 27.63
C THR A 711 -6.92 -13.03 26.40
N ILE A 712 -5.91 -13.90 26.42
CA ILE A 712 -5.76 -14.97 25.43
C ILE A 712 -6.34 -16.25 26.02
N ASN A 713 -7.33 -16.81 25.32
CA ASN A 713 -7.95 -18.07 25.72
C ASN A 713 -7.35 -19.23 24.92
N GLU A 714 -7.32 -20.42 25.51
CA GLU A 714 -7.04 -21.64 24.78
C GLU A 714 -8.17 -21.92 23.79
N VAL A 715 -7.82 -22.36 22.58
CA VAL A 715 -8.75 -22.65 21.50
C VAL A 715 -8.49 -24.03 20.94
N ASP A 716 -9.53 -24.66 20.41
CA ASP A 716 -9.41 -25.85 19.59
C ASP A 716 -8.68 -25.52 18.28
N GLN A 717 -7.68 -26.32 17.92
CA GLN A 717 -6.82 -26.03 16.77
C GLN A 717 -7.58 -26.13 15.44
N ILE A 718 -8.60 -26.98 15.32
CA ILE A 718 -9.33 -27.18 14.05
C ILE A 718 -10.42 -26.14 13.90
N THR A 719 -11.20 -25.92 14.96
CA THR A 719 -12.42 -25.11 14.91
C THR A 719 -12.22 -23.67 15.37
N GLY A 720 -11.12 -23.38 16.08
CA GLY A 720 -10.85 -22.07 16.67
C GLY A 720 -11.78 -21.71 17.82
N VAL A 721 -12.61 -22.64 18.29
CA VAL A 721 -13.55 -22.44 19.40
C VAL A 721 -12.79 -22.41 20.72
N GLU A 722 -13.11 -21.45 21.59
CA GLU A 722 -12.49 -21.31 22.91
C GLU A 722 -12.83 -22.53 23.79
N LYS A 723 -11.79 -23.14 24.37
CA LYS A 723 -11.96 -24.28 25.28
C LYS A 723 -12.49 -23.82 26.63
N LEU A 724 -13.31 -24.66 27.23
CA LEU A 724 -13.91 -24.44 28.54
C LEU A 724 -13.32 -25.41 29.56
N ASP A 725 -13.17 -24.94 30.81
CA ASP A 725 -12.85 -25.78 31.95
C ASP A 725 -14.08 -26.58 32.43
N GLU A 726 -13.89 -27.40 33.46
CA GLU A 726 -14.94 -28.22 34.09
C GLU A 726 -16.12 -27.37 34.62
N ASN A 727 -15.91 -26.08 34.90
CA ASN A 727 -16.91 -25.13 35.35
C ASN A 727 -17.53 -24.31 34.21
N LYS A 728 -17.30 -24.70 32.94
CA LYS A 728 -17.75 -24.00 31.73
C LYS A 728 -17.20 -22.58 31.59
N LYS A 729 -16.06 -22.27 32.19
CA LYS A 729 -15.34 -21.00 32.03
C LYS A 729 -14.24 -21.13 30.99
N LYS A 730 -13.94 -20.05 30.27
CA LYS A 730 -12.86 -20.04 29.27
C LYS A 730 -11.52 -20.30 29.93
N ILE A 731 -10.73 -21.20 29.35
CA ILE A 731 -9.38 -21.49 29.83
C ILE A 731 -8.46 -20.35 29.36
N VAL A 732 -7.98 -19.54 30.30
CA VAL A 732 -7.07 -18.42 30.01
C VAL A 732 -5.63 -18.90 29.96
N VAL A 733 -4.92 -18.60 28.88
CA VAL A 733 -3.48 -18.84 28.78
C VAL A 733 -2.74 -17.79 29.59
N LYS A 734 -2.08 -18.23 30.68
CA LYS A 734 -1.31 -17.34 31.54
C LYS A 734 -0.06 -16.83 30.80
N ASN A 735 0.30 -15.56 31.04
CA ASN A 735 1.51 -14.91 30.53
C ASN A 735 1.60 -14.75 28.99
N GLU A 736 0.49 -14.92 28.25
CA GLU A 736 0.47 -14.66 26.82
C GLU A 736 -0.17 -13.29 26.52
N GLN A 737 0.50 -12.49 25.68
CA GLN A 737 -0.01 -11.20 25.21
C GLN A 737 -0.62 -11.32 23.81
N ALA A 738 -1.64 -10.51 23.52
CA ALA A 738 -2.14 -10.39 22.16
C ALA A 738 -1.05 -9.82 21.25
N LEU A 739 -0.82 -10.48 20.11
CA LEU A 739 0.12 -9.99 19.10
C LEU A 739 -0.50 -8.91 18.21
N PHE A 740 -1.82 -8.96 18.03
CA PHE A 740 -2.59 -8.09 17.14
C PHE A 740 -4.05 -8.03 17.59
N LEU A 741 -4.81 -7.07 17.04
CA LEU A 741 -6.24 -6.91 17.31
C LEU A 741 -7.05 -6.95 16.01
N PRO A 742 -8.29 -7.49 16.03
CA PRO A 742 -9.16 -7.51 14.86
C PRO A 742 -9.63 -6.10 14.46
N ASN A 743 -9.99 -5.94 13.18
CA ASN A 743 -10.54 -4.70 12.60
C ASN A 743 -9.62 -3.47 12.65
N LEU A 744 -8.30 -3.67 12.70
CA LEU A 744 -7.29 -2.62 12.72
C LEU A 744 -6.37 -2.71 11.47
N SER A 745 -6.93 -2.99 10.30
CA SER A 745 -6.18 -3.06 9.03
C SER A 745 -6.29 -1.77 8.23
N MET A 746 -5.21 -1.34 7.57
CA MET A 746 -5.26 -0.16 6.68
C MET A 746 -6.20 -0.37 5.48
N SER A 747 -6.26 -1.59 4.92
CA SER A 747 -7.15 -1.92 3.78
C SER A 747 -8.61 -1.60 4.08
N LEU A 748 -9.03 -1.85 5.33
CA LEU A 748 -10.38 -1.56 5.80
C LEU A 748 -10.67 -0.05 5.76
N PHE A 749 -9.72 0.78 6.21
CA PHE A 749 -9.88 2.22 6.28
C PHE A 749 -9.80 2.87 4.90
N GLU A 750 -8.89 2.43 4.04
CA GLU A 750 -8.84 2.87 2.64
C GLU A 750 -10.19 2.58 1.96
N LYS A 751 -10.67 1.33 2.03
CA LYS A 751 -11.93 0.91 1.41
C LYS A 751 -13.15 1.64 1.97
N ARG A 752 -13.30 1.65 3.30
CA ARG A 752 -14.55 2.12 3.94
C ARG A 752 -14.61 3.64 4.09
N LEU A 753 -13.47 4.31 4.21
CA LEU A 753 -13.39 5.73 4.56
C LEU A 753 -12.69 6.57 3.50
N GLY A 754 -12.11 5.97 2.46
CA GLY A 754 -11.51 6.73 1.35
C GLY A 754 -10.20 7.42 1.72
N TYR A 755 -9.47 6.92 2.72
CA TYR A 755 -8.07 7.30 2.94
C TYR A 755 -7.18 6.79 1.80
N ALA A 756 -6.11 7.51 1.52
CA ALA A 756 -5.05 7.10 0.60
C ALA A 756 -3.68 7.56 1.10
N ASN A 757 -2.61 6.96 0.55
CA ASN A 757 -1.25 7.28 0.91
C ASN A 757 -0.86 8.70 0.42
N PRO A 758 -0.45 9.62 1.31
CA PRO A 758 -0.01 10.97 0.91
C PRO A 758 1.17 10.98 -0.07
N ASN A 759 1.94 9.89 -0.17
CA ASN A 759 3.01 9.77 -1.18
C ASN A 759 2.49 9.67 -2.62
N LEU A 760 1.19 9.54 -2.87
CA LEU A 760 0.59 9.82 -4.19
C LEU A 760 0.83 11.26 -4.65
N VAL A 761 0.99 12.19 -3.70
CA VAL A 761 1.22 13.62 -3.96
C VAL A 761 2.71 13.98 -3.87
N TYR A 762 3.40 13.55 -2.79
CA TYR A 762 4.77 14.02 -2.51
C TYR A 762 5.88 13.10 -3.05
N ARG A 763 5.56 11.84 -3.34
CA ARG A 763 6.48 10.82 -3.89
C ARG A 763 7.81 10.71 -3.14
N LEU A 764 7.84 10.97 -1.83
CA LEU A 764 9.07 10.92 -1.01
C LEU A 764 9.44 9.48 -0.62
N ARG A 765 8.50 8.55 -0.81
CA ARG A 765 8.70 7.13 -0.58
C ARG A 765 7.98 6.28 -1.62
N ASP A 766 8.64 5.20 -2.01
CA ASP A 766 8.08 4.11 -2.80
C ASP A 766 8.47 2.75 -2.18
N ASN A 767 8.21 1.65 -2.89
CA ASN A 767 8.56 0.31 -2.45
C ASN A 767 10.07 -0.02 -2.59
N LYS A 768 10.92 0.89 -3.04
CA LYS A 768 12.38 0.74 -3.10
C LYS A 768 13.10 1.72 -2.17
N THR A 769 12.35 2.54 -1.43
CA THR A 769 12.91 3.42 -0.42
C THR A 769 13.59 2.61 0.68
N VAL A 770 14.85 2.95 0.94
CA VAL A 770 15.63 2.37 2.03
C VAL A 770 15.04 2.80 3.36
N SER A 771 15.04 1.90 4.34
CA SER A 771 14.36 2.06 5.62
C SER A 771 15.32 1.92 6.80
N PHE A 772 14.94 2.46 7.96
CA PHE A 772 15.60 2.21 9.25
C PHE A 772 14.57 2.06 10.37
N SER A 773 14.94 1.36 11.44
CA SER A 773 14.10 1.19 12.63
C SER A 773 14.44 2.23 13.67
N VAL A 774 13.45 3.02 14.09
CA VAL A 774 13.61 4.00 15.18
C VAL A 774 14.03 3.27 16.47
N LYS A 775 13.50 2.07 16.70
CA LYS A 775 13.86 1.23 17.86
C LYS A 775 15.34 0.85 17.84
N GLU A 776 15.81 0.31 16.70
CA GLU A 776 17.19 -0.18 16.54
C GLU A 776 18.21 0.98 16.62
N VAL A 777 17.94 2.09 15.94
CA VAL A 777 18.84 3.25 15.91
C VAL A 777 18.99 3.89 17.29
N ASN A 778 17.92 3.97 18.06
CA ASN A 778 17.95 4.51 19.42
C ASN A 778 18.32 3.45 20.49
N LYS A 779 18.67 2.22 20.08
CA LYS A 779 19.06 1.11 20.97
C LYS A 779 18.02 0.83 22.08
N LEU A 780 16.74 0.92 21.73
CA LEU A 780 15.64 0.77 22.68
C LEU A 780 15.35 -0.73 22.90
N THR A 781 15.18 -1.13 24.16
CA THR A 781 14.83 -2.50 24.56
C THR A 781 13.36 -2.80 24.41
#